data_AF-A0A2I1G3L9-F1
#
_entry.id   AF-A0A2I1G3L9-F1
#
_cell.length_a   1.000
_cell.length_b   1.000
_cell.length_c   1.000
_cell.angle_alpha   90.00
_cell.angle_beta   90.00
_cell.angle_gamma   90.00
#
_symmetry.space_group_name_H-M   'P 1'
#
loop_
_entity.id
_entity.type
_entity.pdbx_description
1 polymer ?
#
loop_
_entity_poly.entity_id
_entity_poly.type
_entity_poly.pdbx_seq_one_letter_code
_entity_poly.pdbx_strand_id
1 'polypeptide(L)'
;MLFSSSGDCTVRVWDVDTLKCLYVIQVCDVGDLFSVVYCDELDTVYIGCQNTSILRFDLSTKENHQTHNLPYSCNYSKFFDNIPPTTNACEIISSVEEEEIDAKICAEQENVCRYEVHVCMIYMNSHDGYVYSLLLGENKDGRILLSGSGDGDVKVWSITKNSMELLKVLKGTDAGILTLAIQDELLFCGAQGGDIKIYDLETYHHIRSLMAHDDDVLALAAGDNCLFSGSADGTIKRWNKTFEILNTYKDHTGIILSLTLSPNKSLLISGANDQLIKFWDINLTDDNCQEAIIPETSDIMLYALKKWILLRTVSGKPKYLEECFRGAKFLKNVFIQLGAESELIPIATGQNPLVFGKFNGISDFKQQHKQLNILVYGHYDVIDADKTKWFTNPFEMTAKDGYLYGRGVTDNKGPMIAAICAVSELQQEKKLKANVSFLIEGEEENGSIGFDKTVEKFKNLIGEVDVILLSNSYWLDDVTPCLTYGLRGVILATIEISSEESDLHSGMQGGAVSQPLNDMIQVLAKLVSEDNYVLIPGFYNNVRPITSYEEQLYERILELNPSKSSETKEKLMSKWRYPSFTIHKIDVSGPNNVTIIPRKAEASVSMRIVPDQDIDDIVKSFKEFVKEIFSELRTKNNLRIEINNKADWWLGDPTNQYFKAAEQVIKQEWGVKPLYIREGGSIPAIKLLERKFDAVAIHLPMGQSTDQAHLNNERIRLKNLQAGKRIFKNLISKLSEIKKEN
;
A
#
# COMPACT_ATOMS: atom_id res chain seq x y z
N MET A 1 0.22 34.13 -20.98
CA MET A 1 -0.86 34.16 -22.00
C MET A 1 -2.09 33.56 -21.38
N LEU A 2 -3.28 34.03 -21.76
CA LEU A 2 -4.55 33.42 -21.38
C LEU A 2 -5.13 32.70 -22.61
N PHE A 3 -5.65 31.50 -22.42
CA PHE A 3 -6.27 30.71 -23.49
C PHE A 3 -7.76 30.58 -23.19
N SER A 4 -8.60 30.83 -24.18
CA SER A 4 -10.04 30.58 -24.08
C SER A 4 -10.51 29.77 -25.28
N SER A 5 -11.22 28.68 -25.03
CA SER A 5 -11.95 27.95 -26.07
C SER A 5 -13.42 28.35 -26.07
N SER A 6 -14.03 28.27 -27.24
CA SER A 6 -15.48 28.44 -27.44
C SER A 6 -16.06 27.32 -28.28
N GLY A 7 -17.39 27.17 -28.26
CA GLY A 7 -18.12 26.21 -29.11
C GLY A 7 -18.05 26.51 -30.61
N ASP A 8 -17.37 27.58 -31.01
CA ASP A 8 -17.10 27.93 -32.40
C ASP A 8 -15.86 27.20 -32.99
N CYS A 9 -15.36 26.16 -32.31
CA CYS A 9 -14.16 25.40 -32.68
C CYS A 9 -12.86 26.25 -32.73
N THR A 10 -12.81 27.37 -32.00
CA THR A 10 -11.62 28.22 -31.91
C THR A 10 -11.03 28.25 -30.51
N VAL A 11 -9.69 28.37 -30.45
CA VAL A 11 -8.94 28.71 -29.24
C VAL A 11 -8.29 30.07 -29.43
N ARG A 12 -8.68 31.03 -28.61
CA ARG A 12 -8.18 32.41 -28.65
C ARG A 12 -7.07 32.57 -27.62
N VAL A 13 -5.96 33.19 -28.05
CA VAL A 13 -4.80 33.45 -27.20
C VAL A 13 -4.74 34.93 -26.89
N TRP A 14 -4.78 35.26 -25.60
CA TRP A 14 -4.86 36.62 -25.10
C TRP A 14 -3.58 37.00 -24.35
N ASP A 15 -3.23 38.26 -24.48
CA ASP A 15 -2.23 38.90 -23.62
C ASP A 15 -2.88 39.28 -22.28
N VAL A 16 -2.26 38.89 -21.17
CA VAL A 16 -2.86 39.03 -19.83
C VAL A 16 -2.79 40.49 -19.34
N ASP A 17 -1.77 41.24 -19.78
CA ASP A 17 -1.55 42.62 -19.33
C ASP A 17 -2.43 43.61 -20.11
N THR A 18 -2.59 43.37 -21.41
CA THR A 18 -3.32 44.27 -22.33
C THR A 18 -4.74 43.79 -22.64
N LEU A 19 -5.08 42.55 -22.29
CA LEU A 19 -6.35 41.87 -22.62
C LEU A 19 -6.67 41.85 -24.11
N LYS A 20 -5.66 42.00 -24.97
CA LYS A 20 -5.81 41.94 -26.43
C LYS A 20 -5.68 40.49 -26.92
N CYS A 21 -6.53 40.12 -27.85
CA CYS A 21 -6.39 38.86 -28.58
C CYS A 21 -5.16 38.94 -29.50
N LEU A 22 -4.17 38.08 -29.24
CA LEU A 22 -2.92 38.02 -30.01
C LEU A 22 -3.14 37.25 -31.32
N TYR A 23 -3.77 36.08 -31.23
CA TYR A 23 -4.08 35.22 -32.37
C TYR A 23 -5.15 34.18 -32.03
N VAL A 24 -5.75 33.63 -33.09
CA VAL A 24 -6.80 32.59 -33.00
C VAL A 24 -6.29 31.31 -33.64
N ILE A 25 -6.40 30.20 -32.91
CA ILE A 25 -6.12 28.85 -33.41
C ILE A 25 -7.47 28.25 -33.80
N GLN A 26 -7.63 27.92 -35.07
CA GLN A 26 -8.83 27.31 -35.62
C GLN A 26 -8.62 25.82 -35.81
N VAL A 27 -9.60 25.04 -35.38
CA VAL A 27 -9.60 23.60 -35.53
C VAL A 27 -10.72 23.17 -36.47
N CYS A 28 -10.40 22.37 -37.48
CA CYS A 28 -11.37 21.85 -38.43
C CYS A 28 -11.84 20.44 -38.05
N ASP A 29 -13.15 20.20 -38.14
CA ASP A 29 -13.78 18.87 -38.12
C ASP A 29 -13.68 18.08 -36.78
N VAL A 30 -13.63 18.81 -35.65
CA VAL A 30 -13.51 18.20 -34.31
C VAL A 30 -14.74 18.34 -33.40
N GLY A 31 -15.73 19.15 -33.80
CA GLY A 31 -16.88 19.50 -32.96
C GLY A 31 -16.50 20.41 -31.79
N ASP A 32 -17.21 20.30 -30.68
CA ASP A 32 -16.96 21.13 -29.50
C ASP A 32 -15.60 20.84 -28.84
N LEU A 33 -15.00 21.88 -28.27
CA LEU A 33 -13.75 21.81 -27.52
C LEU A 33 -14.09 21.79 -26.01
N PHE A 34 -13.79 20.70 -25.33
CA PHE A 34 -14.17 20.50 -23.93
C PHE A 34 -13.06 20.91 -22.95
N SER A 35 -11.81 20.74 -23.32
CA SER A 35 -10.67 21.04 -22.44
C SER A 35 -9.49 21.60 -23.22
N VAL A 36 -8.78 22.54 -22.60
CA VAL A 36 -7.56 23.15 -23.14
C VAL A 36 -6.54 23.25 -22.02
N VAL A 37 -5.31 22.81 -22.30
CA VAL A 37 -4.18 22.95 -21.37
C VAL A 37 -2.93 23.41 -22.10
N TYR A 38 -2.21 24.36 -21.52
CA TYR A 38 -0.98 24.92 -22.09
C TYR A 38 0.24 24.45 -21.27
N CYS A 39 1.27 24.01 -21.99
CA CYS A 39 2.52 23.52 -21.43
C CYS A 39 3.64 24.55 -21.69
N ASP A 40 4.01 25.32 -20.67
CA ASP A 40 5.01 26.41 -20.78
C ASP A 40 6.38 25.93 -21.29
N GLU A 41 6.87 24.79 -20.81
CA GLU A 41 8.20 24.27 -21.17
C GLU A 41 8.32 23.82 -22.62
N LEU A 42 7.23 23.26 -23.18
CA LEU A 42 7.19 22.79 -24.55
C LEU A 42 6.70 23.88 -25.53
N ASP A 43 6.11 24.95 -24.98
CA ASP A 43 5.39 25.98 -25.73
C ASP A 43 4.27 25.38 -26.62
N THR A 44 3.51 24.44 -26.04
CA THR A 44 2.52 23.62 -26.73
C THR A 44 1.17 23.70 -26.05
N VAL A 45 0.10 23.84 -26.84
CA VAL A 45 -1.30 23.76 -26.39
C VAL A 45 -1.86 22.38 -26.71
N TYR A 46 -2.52 21.75 -25.76
CA TYR A 46 -3.27 20.50 -25.94
C TYR A 46 -4.76 20.75 -25.78
N ILE A 47 -5.58 20.15 -26.65
CA ILE A 47 -7.02 20.39 -26.71
C ILE A 47 -7.77 19.05 -26.79
N GLY A 48 -8.76 18.87 -25.92
CA GLY A 48 -9.64 17.72 -25.88
C GLY A 48 -10.94 17.99 -26.64
N CYS A 49 -11.29 17.09 -27.56
CA CYS A 49 -12.37 17.31 -28.52
C CYS A 49 -13.55 16.36 -28.37
N GLN A 50 -14.69 16.77 -28.94
CA GLN A 50 -15.89 15.95 -29.06
C GLN A 50 -15.73 14.75 -29.98
N ASN A 51 -14.95 14.87 -31.07
CA ASN A 51 -14.70 13.73 -31.97
C ASN A 51 -13.71 12.69 -31.40
N THR A 52 -13.52 12.63 -30.08
CA THR A 52 -12.62 11.70 -29.36
C THR A 52 -11.12 11.91 -29.58
N SER A 53 -10.74 12.97 -30.30
CA SER A 53 -9.33 13.31 -30.56
C SER A 53 -8.71 14.20 -29.49
N ILE A 54 -7.39 14.12 -29.38
CA ILE A 54 -6.57 15.10 -28.67
C ILE A 54 -5.75 15.83 -29.71
N LEU A 55 -5.82 17.15 -29.71
CA LEU A 55 -5.03 18.01 -30.59
C LEU A 55 -3.83 18.53 -29.85
N ARG A 56 -2.76 18.73 -30.61
CA ARG A 56 -1.54 19.39 -30.19
C ARG A 56 -1.33 20.61 -31.08
N PHE A 57 -0.89 21.73 -30.52
CA PHE A 57 -0.49 22.88 -31.31
C PHE A 57 0.74 23.56 -30.71
N ASP A 58 1.86 23.52 -31.45
CA ASP A 58 3.13 24.09 -31.00
C ASP A 58 3.21 25.57 -31.41
N LEU A 59 3.23 26.46 -30.41
CA LEU A 59 3.23 27.92 -30.62
C LEU A 59 4.53 28.42 -31.23
N SER A 60 5.65 27.73 -30.96
CA SER A 60 6.95 28.04 -31.55
C SER A 60 6.99 27.90 -33.08
N THR A 61 6.10 27.10 -33.67
CA THR A 61 6.00 26.89 -35.12
C THR A 61 4.77 27.54 -35.76
N LYS A 62 4.06 28.40 -35.02
CA LYS A 62 2.79 28.99 -35.46
C LYS A 62 2.86 29.66 -36.83
N GLU A 63 3.96 30.31 -37.17
CA GLU A 63 4.13 31.02 -38.46
C GLU A 63 4.00 30.08 -39.67
N ASN A 64 4.33 28.80 -39.52
CA ASN A 64 4.19 27.80 -40.59
C ASN A 64 2.72 27.43 -40.89
N HIS A 65 1.80 27.84 -40.01
CA HIS A 65 0.39 27.45 -40.03
C HIS A 65 -0.55 28.66 -40.21
N GLN A 66 -0.01 29.81 -40.62
CA GLN A 66 -0.79 31.03 -40.81
C GLN A 66 -1.71 30.91 -42.02
N THR A 67 -3.00 31.14 -41.83
CA THR A 67 -4.00 31.08 -42.89
C THR A 67 -4.65 32.45 -43.10
N HIS A 68 -4.62 32.95 -44.34
CA HIS A 68 -5.23 34.25 -44.69
C HIS A 68 -6.68 34.15 -45.19
N ASN A 69 -7.19 32.94 -45.46
CA ASN A 69 -8.52 32.74 -46.05
C ASN A 69 -9.20 31.50 -45.43
N LEU A 70 -9.96 31.70 -44.36
CA LEU A 70 -11.01 30.77 -43.97
C LEU A 70 -12.32 31.57 -43.88
N PRO A 71 -13.42 31.12 -44.51
CA PRO A 71 -14.72 31.74 -44.29
C PRO A 71 -15.12 31.52 -42.83
N TYR A 72 -15.85 32.48 -42.25
CA TYR A 72 -16.61 32.28 -41.02
C TYR A 72 -17.57 31.10 -41.24
N SER A 73 -17.16 29.87 -40.94
CA SER A 73 -18.09 28.75 -40.92
C SER A 73 -18.83 28.81 -39.58
N CYS A 74 -19.81 29.70 -39.49
CA CYS A 74 -20.91 29.61 -38.54
C CYS A 74 -21.78 28.40 -38.90
N ASN A 75 -21.24 27.18 -38.78
CA ASN A 75 -22.09 26.01 -38.67
C ASN A 75 -22.45 25.85 -37.20
N TYR A 76 -23.33 26.75 -36.72
CA TYR A 76 -24.08 26.51 -35.50
C TYR A 76 -24.73 25.13 -35.61
N SER A 77 -24.34 24.20 -34.75
CA SER A 77 -25.10 22.97 -34.63
C SER A 77 -26.44 23.37 -33.99
N LYS A 78 -27.53 23.29 -34.77
CA LYS A 78 -28.91 23.61 -34.35
C LYS A 78 -29.45 22.69 -33.25
N PHE A 79 -28.60 21.94 -32.56
CA PHE A 79 -29.00 20.88 -31.66
C PHE A 79 -29.50 21.43 -30.30
N PHE A 80 -28.97 22.58 -29.84
CA PHE A 80 -29.38 23.21 -28.58
C PHE A 80 -30.52 24.25 -28.70
N ASP A 81 -31.00 24.56 -29.92
CA ASP A 81 -32.09 25.53 -30.14
C ASP A 81 -33.50 24.97 -29.87
N ASN A 82 -33.62 23.68 -29.51
CA ASN A 82 -34.91 23.10 -29.16
C ASN A 82 -35.25 23.41 -27.69
N ILE A 83 -35.93 24.54 -27.49
CA ILE A 83 -36.61 24.87 -26.23
C ILE A 83 -37.54 23.71 -25.85
N PRO A 84 -37.35 23.04 -24.69
CA PRO A 84 -38.30 22.05 -24.20
C PRO A 84 -39.65 22.74 -23.95
N PRO A 85 -40.81 22.10 -24.19
CA PRO A 85 -42.12 22.73 -24.00
C PRO A 85 -42.52 22.97 -22.53
N THR A 86 -41.57 23.07 -21.59
CA THR A 86 -41.83 23.26 -20.15
C THR A 86 -40.69 23.98 -19.43
N THR A 87 -40.37 25.23 -19.76
CA THR A 87 -39.64 26.13 -18.85
C THR A 87 -40.14 27.56 -19.01
N ASN A 88 -41.23 27.90 -18.31
CA ASN A 88 -41.60 29.28 -18.02
C ASN A 88 -40.66 29.80 -16.91
N ALA A 89 -39.50 30.36 -17.28
CA ALA A 89 -38.73 31.33 -16.48
C ALA A 89 -37.47 31.78 -17.24
N CYS A 90 -37.63 32.56 -18.30
CA CYS A 90 -36.66 33.56 -18.74
C CYS A 90 -37.36 34.45 -19.76
N GLU A 91 -37.99 35.52 -19.26
CA GLU A 91 -38.51 36.58 -20.12
C GLU A 91 -37.35 37.25 -20.87
N ILE A 92 -37.33 36.98 -22.18
CA ILE A 92 -36.85 37.79 -23.31
C ILE A 92 -36.36 39.19 -22.92
N ILE A 93 -35.05 39.32 -22.66
CA ILE A 93 -34.27 40.56 -22.82
C ILE A 93 -32.83 40.17 -23.20
N SER A 94 -32.50 39.98 -24.49
CA SER A 94 -31.10 40.14 -24.98
C SER A 94 -30.92 40.03 -26.50
N SER A 95 -31.89 39.52 -27.27
CA SER A 95 -31.64 39.13 -28.67
C SER A 95 -31.28 40.26 -29.65
N VAL A 96 -31.42 41.53 -29.27
CA VAL A 96 -31.03 42.68 -30.11
C VAL A 96 -29.67 43.27 -29.68
N GLU A 97 -29.26 43.08 -28.42
CA GLU A 97 -27.95 43.56 -27.93
C GLU A 97 -26.84 42.53 -28.21
N GLU A 98 -27.13 41.23 -28.20
CA GLU A 98 -26.15 40.17 -28.54
C GLU A 98 -25.67 40.26 -29.99
N GLU A 99 -26.56 40.47 -30.97
CA GLU A 99 -26.17 40.59 -32.37
C GLU A 99 -25.32 41.86 -32.66
N GLU A 100 -25.60 42.98 -31.97
CA GLU A 100 -24.80 44.21 -32.10
C GLU A 100 -23.44 44.11 -31.38
N ILE A 101 -23.36 43.38 -30.27
CA ILE A 101 -22.10 43.10 -29.56
C ILE A 101 -21.24 42.12 -30.35
N ASP A 102 -21.82 41.04 -30.87
CA ASP A 102 -21.12 40.07 -31.72
C ASP A 102 -20.66 40.71 -33.03
N ALA A 103 -21.44 41.61 -33.63
CA ALA A 103 -21.03 42.37 -34.81
C ALA A 103 -19.87 43.34 -34.51
N LYS A 104 -19.85 43.98 -33.33
CA LYS A 104 -18.73 44.85 -32.89
C LYS A 104 -17.46 44.06 -32.55
N ILE A 105 -17.60 42.91 -31.88
CA ILE A 105 -16.48 42.01 -31.58
C ILE A 105 -15.90 41.43 -32.88
N CYS A 106 -16.75 41.06 -33.84
CA CYS A 106 -16.31 40.58 -35.16
C CYS A 106 -15.58 41.66 -35.97
N ALA A 107 -16.03 42.92 -35.90
CA ALA A 107 -15.39 44.05 -36.60
C ALA A 107 -14.01 44.42 -36.04
N GLU A 108 -13.76 44.26 -34.73
CA GLU A 108 -12.43 44.45 -34.14
C GLU A 108 -11.48 43.26 -34.36
N GLN A 109 -12.02 42.07 -34.68
CA GLN A 109 -11.27 40.83 -34.92
C GLN A 109 -10.73 40.66 -36.35
N GLU A 110 -11.05 41.54 -37.30
CA GLU A 110 -10.62 41.43 -38.71
C GLU A 110 -9.09 41.44 -38.90
N ASN A 111 -8.33 41.97 -37.93
CA ASN A 111 -6.85 42.06 -38.01
C ASN A 111 -6.09 41.02 -37.17
N VAL A 112 -6.78 40.03 -36.58
CA VAL A 112 -6.12 39.03 -35.72
C VAL A 112 -5.59 37.86 -36.57
N CYS A 113 -4.33 37.49 -36.38
CA CYS A 113 -3.73 36.36 -37.10
C CYS A 113 -4.43 35.04 -36.76
N ARG A 114 -4.81 34.28 -37.78
CA ARG A 114 -5.46 32.96 -37.65
C ARG A 114 -4.48 31.85 -38.04
N TYR A 115 -4.47 30.79 -37.25
CA TYR A 115 -3.63 29.62 -37.46
C TYR A 115 -4.49 28.36 -37.51
N GLU A 116 -4.26 27.49 -38.48
CA GLU A 116 -4.99 26.22 -38.62
C GLU A 116 -4.18 25.05 -38.05
N VAL A 117 -4.82 24.19 -37.27
CA VAL A 117 -4.18 22.98 -36.75
C VAL A 117 -3.99 21.97 -37.88
N HIS A 118 -2.73 21.65 -38.21
CA HIS A 118 -2.43 20.70 -39.27
C HIS A 118 -2.79 19.26 -38.85
N VAL A 119 -3.24 18.43 -39.81
CA VAL A 119 -3.72 17.05 -39.57
C VAL A 119 -2.73 16.17 -38.82
N CYS A 120 -1.42 16.38 -39.00
CA CYS A 120 -0.38 15.61 -38.28
C CYS A 120 -0.31 15.90 -36.78
N MET A 121 -0.96 16.97 -36.32
CA MET A 121 -1.02 17.35 -34.90
C MET A 121 -2.32 16.87 -34.23
N ILE A 122 -3.14 16.10 -34.96
CA ILE A 122 -4.38 15.52 -34.49
C ILE A 122 -4.17 14.04 -34.15
N TYR A 123 -4.33 13.70 -32.87
CA TYR A 123 -4.31 12.31 -32.42
C TYR A 123 -5.73 11.76 -32.45
N MET A 124 -6.11 11.24 -33.61
CA MET A 124 -7.43 10.64 -33.85
C MET A 124 -7.65 9.39 -32.98
N ASN A 125 -8.91 9.18 -32.54
CA ASN A 125 -9.31 8.07 -31.68
C ASN A 125 -8.41 7.94 -30.44
N SER A 126 -8.05 9.09 -29.84
CA SER A 126 -7.29 9.10 -28.59
C SER A 126 -8.11 8.48 -27.46
N HIS A 127 -9.43 8.55 -27.53
CA HIS A 127 -10.41 7.91 -26.65
C HIS A 127 -11.56 7.28 -27.44
N ASP A 128 -12.40 6.50 -26.76
CA ASP A 128 -13.65 5.96 -27.34
C ASP A 128 -14.88 6.82 -26.97
N GLY A 129 -14.65 7.98 -26.32
CA GLY A 129 -15.65 8.96 -25.92
C GLY A 129 -15.10 10.39 -25.93
N TYR A 130 -15.93 11.36 -25.53
CA TYR A 130 -15.56 12.78 -25.51
C TYR A 130 -14.43 13.05 -24.52
N VAL A 131 -13.46 13.92 -24.86
CA VAL A 131 -12.32 14.22 -23.98
C VAL A 131 -12.65 15.42 -23.10
N TYR A 132 -13.28 15.17 -21.95
CA TYR A 132 -13.78 16.21 -21.06
C TYR A 132 -12.69 16.97 -20.30
N SER A 133 -11.60 16.30 -19.93
CA SER A 133 -10.58 16.90 -19.08
C SER A 133 -9.17 16.58 -19.55
N LEU A 134 -8.30 17.59 -19.48
CA LEU A 134 -6.87 17.47 -19.72
C LEU A 134 -6.14 18.09 -18.53
N LEU A 135 -5.08 17.43 -18.09
CA LEU A 135 -4.24 17.89 -16.99
C LEU A 135 -2.78 17.57 -17.26
N LEU A 136 -1.90 18.55 -17.02
CA LEU A 136 -0.45 18.33 -17.08
C LEU A 136 0.05 17.82 -15.73
N GLY A 137 1.00 16.89 -15.78
CA GLY A 137 1.71 16.38 -14.61
C GLY A 137 3.15 16.03 -14.95
N GLU A 138 3.86 15.51 -13.96
CA GLU A 138 5.22 15.00 -14.09
C GLU A 138 5.31 13.60 -13.50
N ASN A 139 6.14 12.76 -14.10
CA ASN A 139 6.54 11.47 -13.57
C ASN A 139 8.07 11.36 -13.65
N LYS A 140 8.66 10.28 -13.11
CA LYS A 140 10.09 9.99 -13.14
C LYS A 140 10.72 10.08 -14.54
N ASP A 141 9.96 9.73 -15.58
CA ASP A 141 10.44 9.69 -16.97
C ASP A 141 10.27 11.03 -17.72
N GLY A 142 9.66 12.04 -17.08
CA GLY A 142 9.45 13.36 -17.66
C GLY A 142 8.00 13.84 -17.56
N ARG A 143 7.64 14.82 -18.39
CA ARG A 143 6.30 15.39 -18.42
C ARG A 143 5.27 14.42 -18.98
N ILE A 144 4.10 14.44 -18.35
CA ILE A 144 2.95 13.64 -18.76
C ILE A 144 1.72 14.52 -19.00
N LEU A 145 0.90 14.12 -19.95
CA LEU A 145 -0.45 14.63 -20.16
C LEU A 145 -1.43 13.55 -19.69
N LEU A 146 -2.39 13.94 -18.86
CA LEU A 146 -3.49 13.09 -18.43
C LEU A 146 -4.76 13.52 -19.16
N SER A 147 -5.47 12.56 -19.73
CA SER A 147 -6.75 12.81 -20.41
C SER A 147 -7.87 11.96 -19.81
N GLY A 148 -8.92 12.62 -19.36
CA GLY A 148 -10.14 12.01 -18.85
C GLY A 148 -11.25 12.12 -19.89
N SER A 149 -11.94 11.00 -20.13
CA SER A 149 -12.93 10.89 -21.20
C SER A 149 -14.24 10.27 -20.75
N GLY A 150 -15.29 10.47 -21.55
CA GLY A 150 -16.60 9.83 -21.44
C GLY A 150 -16.58 8.30 -21.62
N ASP A 151 -15.47 7.72 -22.09
CA ASP A 151 -15.28 6.26 -22.10
C ASP A 151 -15.01 5.65 -20.71
N GLY A 152 -14.77 6.50 -19.70
CA GLY A 152 -14.45 6.07 -18.34
C GLY A 152 -12.99 5.65 -18.14
N ASP A 153 -12.14 5.90 -19.13
CA ASP A 153 -10.71 5.67 -19.03
C ASP A 153 -9.99 7.00 -18.78
N VAL A 154 -8.94 6.93 -17.96
CA VAL A 154 -7.92 8.00 -17.92
C VAL A 154 -6.67 7.49 -18.62
N LYS A 155 -6.23 8.22 -19.65
CA LYS A 155 -5.00 7.87 -20.38
C LYS A 155 -3.86 8.77 -19.94
N VAL A 156 -2.71 8.15 -19.74
CA VAL A 156 -1.44 8.80 -19.36
C VAL A 156 -0.55 8.81 -20.59
N TRP A 157 -0.21 10.00 -21.06
CA TRP A 157 0.61 10.21 -22.25
C TRP A 157 1.96 10.79 -21.87
N SER A 158 3.05 10.25 -22.41
CA SER A 158 4.35 10.91 -22.39
C SER A 158 4.33 12.02 -23.43
N ILE A 159 4.71 13.23 -23.04
CA ILE A 159 4.75 14.39 -23.93
C ILE A 159 6.18 14.87 -24.13
N THR A 160 6.56 15.01 -25.41
CA THR A 160 7.81 15.66 -25.82
C THR A 160 7.50 16.84 -26.74
N LYS A 161 8.53 17.56 -27.20
CA LYS A 161 8.35 18.69 -28.13
C LYS A 161 7.76 18.30 -29.49
N ASN A 162 7.84 17.04 -29.90
CA ASN A 162 7.37 16.61 -31.22
C ASN A 162 6.44 15.39 -31.20
N SER A 163 6.29 14.69 -30.07
CA SER A 163 5.47 13.48 -29.98
C SER A 163 4.63 13.44 -28.71
N MET A 164 3.52 12.71 -28.80
CA MET A 164 2.69 12.27 -27.68
C MET A 164 2.52 10.76 -27.79
N GLU A 165 2.98 10.03 -26.78
CA GLU A 165 2.97 8.56 -26.75
C GLU A 165 2.17 8.03 -25.57
N LEU A 166 1.32 7.02 -25.78
CA LEU A 166 0.51 6.43 -24.72
C LEU A 166 1.39 5.58 -23.80
N LEU A 167 1.51 5.97 -22.53
CA LEU A 167 2.21 5.19 -21.51
C LEU A 167 1.30 4.15 -20.86
N LYS A 168 0.11 4.60 -20.43
CA LYS A 168 -0.79 3.76 -19.64
C LYS A 168 -2.25 4.14 -19.82
N VAL A 169 -3.12 3.14 -19.72
CA VAL A 169 -4.57 3.31 -19.62
C VAL A 169 -4.99 2.91 -18.21
N LEU A 170 -5.54 3.86 -17.45
CA LEU A 170 -6.13 3.65 -16.14
C LEU A 170 -7.60 3.30 -16.34
N LYS A 171 -7.85 2.00 -16.54
CA LYS A 171 -9.21 1.46 -16.68
C LYS A 171 -9.84 1.31 -15.33
N GLY A 172 -10.97 1.96 -15.11
CA GLY A 172 -11.62 1.80 -13.82
C GLY A 172 -12.99 2.42 -13.64
N THR A 173 -13.49 3.33 -14.49
CA THR A 173 -14.87 3.81 -14.37
C THR A 173 -15.77 3.26 -15.47
N ASP A 174 -16.95 2.77 -15.07
CA ASP A 174 -18.07 2.54 -16.00
C ASP A 174 -18.80 3.86 -16.35
N ALA A 175 -18.27 4.99 -15.86
CA ALA A 175 -18.84 6.33 -15.88
C ALA A 175 -17.80 7.31 -16.45
N GLY A 176 -18.25 8.35 -17.18
CA GLY A 176 -17.35 9.32 -17.81
C GLY A 176 -16.52 10.10 -16.79
N ILE A 177 -15.23 10.34 -17.09
CA ILE A 177 -14.35 11.17 -16.28
C ILE A 177 -14.47 12.62 -16.74
N LEU A 178 -14.97 13.48 -15.84
CA LEU A 178 -15.33 14.87 -16.15
C LEU A 178 -14.24 15.85 -15.73
N THR A 179 -13.47 15.52 -14.68
CA THR A 179 -12.45 16.43 -14.14
C THR A 179 -11.28 15.66 -13.54
N LEU A 180 -10.11 16.28 -13.56
CA LEU A 180 -8.86 15.73 -13.06
C LEU A 180 -8.18 16.75 -12.14
N ALA A 181 -7.57 16.26 -11.07
CA ALA A 181 -6.67 17.04 -10.24
C ALA A 181 -5.49 16.19 -9.79
N ILE A 182 -4.30 16.79 -9.67
CA ILE A 182 -3.12 16.14 -9.11
C ILE A 182 -2.79 16.80 -7.77
N GLN A 183 -2.51 15.97 -6.77
CA GLN A 183 -1.86 16.39 -5.53
C GLN A 183 -0.74 15.40 -5.21
N ASP A 184 0.48 15.90 -5.06
CA ASP A 184 1.67 15.06 -4.93
C ASP A 184 1.76 14.04 -6.09
N GLU A 185 1.71 12.73 -5.79
CA GLU A 185 1.67 11.65 -6.81
C GLU A 185 0.27 11.05 -6.98
N LEU A 186 -0.74 11.64 -6.34
CA LEU A 186 -2.11 11.13 -6.41
C LEU A 186 -2.87 11.86 -7.51
N LEU A 187 -3.47 11.08 -8.39
CA LEU A 187 -4.40 11.54 -9.39
C LEU A 187 -5.83 11.33 -8.89
N PHE A 188 -6.58 12.42 -8.84
CA PHE A 188 -8.01 12.44 -8.54
C PHE A 188 -8.80 12.58 -9.82
N CYS A 189 -9.74 11.67 -10.03
CA CYS A 189 -10.61 11.65 -11.19
C CYS A 189 -12.05 11.79 -10.73
N GLY A 190 -12.67 12.93 -11.00
CA GLY A 190 -14.09 13.14 -10.77
C GLY A 190 -14.89 12.50 -11.91
N ALA A 191 -15.82 11.62 -11.55
CA ALA A 191 -16.60 10.85 -12.50
C ALA A 191 -18.08 11.27 -12.48
N GLN A 192 -18.77 10.88 -13.56
CA GLN A 192 -20.22 10.90 -13.64
C GLN A 192 -20.83 10.00 -12.55
N GLY A 193 -21.93 10.43 -11.93
CA GLY A 193 -22.57 9.72 -10.82
C GLY A 193 -21.96 9.99 -9.45
N GLY A 194 -21.10 11.00 -9.32
CA GLY A 194 -20.65 11.51 -8.02
C GLY A 194 -19.42 10.82 -7.42
N ASP A 195 -18.80 9.89 -8.14
CA ASP A 195 -17.60 9.19 -7.69
C ASP A 195 -16.33 10.03 -7.90
N ILE A 196 -15.40 9.96 -6.95
CA ILE A 196 -14.01 10.40 -7.12
C ILE A 196 -13.10 9.18 -7.00
N LYS A 197 -12.42 8.84 -8.08
CA LYS A 197 -11.43 7.76 -8.10
C LYS A 197 -10.02 8.30 -7.91
N ILE A 198 -9.23 7.56 -7.17
CA ILE A 198 -7.90 7.96 -6.75
C ILE A 198 -6.92 6.91 -7.28
N TYR A 199 -5.99 7.38 -8.10
CA TYR A 199 -4.93 6.57 -8.66
C TYR A 199 -3.58 7.07 -8.15
N ASP A 200 -2.66 6.14 -7.96
CA ASP A 200 -1.26 6.48 -7.75
C ASP A 200 -0.56 6.62 -9.10
N LEU A 201 0.06 7.77 -9.37
CA LEU A 201 0.77 8.03 -10.62
C LEU A 201 2.07 7.23 -10.74
N GLU A 202 2.65 6.79 -9.63
CA GLU A 202 3.88 6.01 -9.65
C GLU A 202 3.61 4.54 -10.02
N THR A 203 2.64 3.91 -9.35
CA THR A 203 2.31 2.50 -9.60
C THR A 203 1.22 2.31 -10.65
N TYR A 204 0.49 3.37 -11.02
CA TYR A 204 -0.70 3.34 -11.87
C TYR A 204 -1.83 2.45 -11.33
N HIS A 205 -1.83 2.17 -10.02
CA HIS A 205 -2.87 1.36 -9.39
C HIS A 205 -3.99 2.24 -8.85
N HIS A 206 -5.20 1.71 -8.96
CA HIS A 206 -6.38 2.27 -8.31
C HIS A 206 -6.27 2.07 -6.79
N ILE A 207 -6.21 3.16 -6.05
CA ILE A 207 -6.14 3.16 -4.59
C ILE A 207 -7.55 3.02 -4.02
N ARG A 208 -8.47 3.89 -4.45
CA ARG A 208 -9.78 4.03 -3.82
C ARG A 208 -10.79 4.74 -4.72
N SER A 209 -12.05 4.32 -4.60
CA SER A 209 -13.22 5.07 -5.08
C SER A 209 -13.94 5.70 -3.89
N LEU A 210 -14.25 6.98 -3.97
CA LEU A 210 -15.04 7.72 -3.01
C LEU A 210 -16.38 8.08 -3.63
N MET A 211 -17.48 7.71 -2.99
CA MET A 211 -18.79 8.24 -3.34
C MET A 211 -18.88 9.64 -2.75
N ALA A 212 -18.44 10.62 -3.53
CA ALA A 212 -18.21 11.97 -3.06
C ALA A 212 -19.50 12.79 -3.04
N HIS A 213 -20.36 12.62 -4.05
CA HIS A 213 -21.58 13.39 -4.27
C HIS A 213 -22.71 12.48 -4.75
N ASP A 214 -23.94 13.00 -4.72
CA ASP A 214 -25.13 12.29 -5.24
C ASP A 214 -25.33 12.51 -6.75
N ASP A 215 -24.52 13.40 -7.34
CA ASP A 215 -24.56 13.82 -8.75
C ASP A 215 -23.13 14.10 -9.26
N ASP A 216 -22.99 14.32 -10.57
CA ASP A 216 -21.72 14.43 -11.31
C ASP A 216 -20.68 15.34 -10.64
N VAL A 217 -19.43 14.86 -10.55
CA VAL A 217 -18.30 15.67 -10.05
C VAL A 217 -17.69 16.42 -11.23
N LEU A 218 -17.99 17.72 -11.34
CA LEU A 218 -17.59 18.55 -12.48
C LEU A 218 -16.31 19.33 -12.24
N ALA A 219 -15.92 19.56 -10.98
CA ALA A 219 -14.74 20.33 -10.65
C ALA A 219 -13.97 19.74 -9.47
N LEU A 220 -12.64 19.69 -9.61
CA LEU A 220 -11.71 19.33 -8.55
C LEU A 220 -10.64 20.39 -8.40
N ALA A 221 -10.25 20.70 -7.17
CA ALA A 221 -9.11 21.56 -6.89
C ALA A 221 -8.27 20.97 -5.74
N ALA A 222 -6.97 20.79 -5.98
CA ALA A 222 -6.03 20.23 -5.01
C ALA A 222 -5.28 21.34 -4.26
N GLY A 223 -5.44 21.40 -2.94
CA GLY A 223 -4.66 22.23 -2.02
C GLY A 223 -3.48 21.47 -1.39
N ASP A 224 -2.73 22.10 -0.48
CA ASP A 224 -1.56 21.45 0.13
C ASP A 224 -1.92 20.24 1.00
N ASN A 225 -3.02 20.35 1.77
CA ASN A 225 -3.46 19.32 2.71
C ASN A 225 -4.93 18.92 2.54
N CYS A 226 -5.61 19.42 1.50
CA CYS A 226 -7.01 19.12 1.26
C CYS A 226 -7.33 19.09 -0.23
N LEU A 227 -8.35 18.30 -0.57
CA LEU A 227 -8.97 18.27 -1.90
C LEU A 227 -10.33 18.96 -1.80
N PHE A 228 -10.70 19.72 -2.81
CA PHE A 228 -12.04 20.28 -2.96
C PHE A 228 -12.73 19.62 -4.15
N SER A 229 -13.97 19.20 -3.94
CA SER A 229 -14.83 18.68 -5.02
C SER A 229 -16.09 19.52 -5.14
N GLY A 230 -16.44 19.86 -6.38
CA GLY A 230 -17.65 20.57 -6.75
C GLY A 230 -18.49 19.69 -7.66
N SER A 231 -19.79 19.62 -7.37
CA SER A 231 -20.72 18.74 -8.07
C SER A 231 -21.90 19.48 -8.69
N ALA A 232 -22.55 18.80 -9.63
CA ALA A 232 -23.87 19.17 -10.14
C ALA A 232 -24.94 19.24 -9.04
N ASP A 233 -24.73 18.62 -7.87
CA ASP A 233 -25.62 18.73 -6.70
C ASP A 233 -25.63 20.13 -6.04
N GLY A 234 -24.80 21.07 -6.53
CA GLY A 234 -24.67 22.44 -6.03
C GLY A 234 -23.86 22.56 -4.74
N THR A 235 -23.18 21.49 -4.33
CA THR A 235 -22.38 21.44 -3.10
C THR A 235 -20.88 21.34 -3.38
N ILE A 236 -20.09 21.98 -2.53
CA ILE A 236 -18.63 21.83 -2.52
C ILE A 236 -18.24 21.07 -1.26
N LYS A 237 -17.44 20.02 -1.38
CA LYS A 237 -16.89 19.27 -0.23
C LYS A 237 -15.39 19.48 -0.11
N ARG A 238 -14.93 19.74 1.13
CA ARG A 238 -13.50 19.77 1.49
C ARG A 238 -13.14 18.43 2.11
N TRP A 239 -12.11 17.80 1.57
CA TRP A 239 -11.62 16.49 2.00
C TRP A 239 -10.25 16.64 2.65
N ASN A 240 -10.03 15.96 3.78
CA ASN A 240 -8.69 15.86 4.36
C ASN A 240 -7.83 14.84 3.61
N LYS A 241 -6.56 14.69 4.02
CA LYS A 241 -5.69 13.65 3.45
C LYS A 241 -6.31 12.27 3.58
N THR A 242 -7.01 11.89 4.63
CA THR A 242 -7.63 10.55 4.77
C THR A 242 -8.97 10.40 4.01
N PHE A 243 -9.31 11.36 3.16
CA PHE A 243 -10.57 11.43 2.40
C PHE A 243 -11.83 11.38 3.27
N GLU A 244 -11.73 11.98 4.44
CA GLU A 244 -12.90 12.31 5.26
C GLU A 244 -13.34 13.74 4.93
N ILE A 245 -14.64 13.97 4.96
CA ILE A 245 -15.24 15.26 4.70
C ILE A 245 -14.98 16.15 5.92
N LEU A 246 -14.21 17.22 5.74
CA LEU A 246 -14.01 18.27 6.73
C LEU A 246 -15.21 19.22 6.75
N ASN A 247 -15.59 19.71 5.57
CA ASN A 247 -16.65 20.70 5.42
C ASN A 247 -17.47 20.42 4.16
N THR A 248 -18.74 20.79 4.19
CA THR A 248 -19.62 20.83 3.03
C THR A 248 -20.19 22.24 2.90
N TYR A 249 -19.88 22.92 1.81
CA TYR A 249 -20.37 24.26 1.49
C TYR A 249 -21.60 24.13 0.58
N LYS A 250 -22.74 24.67 1.04
CA LYS A 250 -24.02 24.66 0.33
C LYS A 250 -24.55 26.09 0.23
N ASP A 251 -24.02 26.86 -0.70
CA ASP A 251 -24.49 28.24 -0.93
C ASP A 251 -24.82 28.49 -2.40
N HIS A 252 -24.30 27.71 -3.33
CA HIS A 252 -24.71 27.78 -4.74
C HIS A 252 -26.10 27.15 -4.90
N THR A 253 -26.94 27.78 -5.71
CA THR A 253 -28.29 27.28 -6.04
C THR A 253 -28.35 26.51 -7.35
N GLY A 254 -27.23 26.40 -8.06
CA GLY A 254 -27.08 25.68 -9.32
C GLY A 254 -25.84 24.78 -9.36
N ILE A 255 -25.60 24.16 -10.51
CA ILE A 255 -24.47 23.24 -10.73
C ILE A 255 -23.13 23.98 -10.60
N ILE A 256 -22.17 23.39 -9.90
CA ILE A 256 -20.82 23.93 -9.79
C ILE A 256 -20.01 23.45 -11.00
N LEU A 257 -19.54 24.40 -11.81
CA LEU A 257 -18.86 24.11 -13.08
C LEU A 257 -17.33 24.17 -12.96
N SER A 258 -16.82 24.99 -12.06
CA SER A 258 -15.38 25.19 -11.91
C SER A 258 -14.99 25.52 -10.48
N LEU A 259 -13.83 25.01 -10.07
CA LEU A 259 -13.18 25.29 -8.81
C LEU A 259 -11.72 25.62 -9.07
N THR A 260 -11.21 26.65 -8.42
CA THR A 260 -9.78 26.97 -8.44
C THR A 260 -9.35 27.55 -7.11
N LEU A 261 -8.06 27.38 -6.80
CA LEU A 261 -7.45 27.94 -5.60
C LEU A 261 -6.64 29.17 -5.97
N SER A 262 -6.64 30.17 -5.08
CA SER A 262 -5.75 31.31 -5.22
C SER A 262 -4.26 30.88 -5.17
N PRO A 263 -3.33 31.66 -5.74
CA PRO A 263 -1.90 31.31 -5.75
C PRO A 263 -1.30 31.09 -4.35
N ASN A 264 -1.79 31.82 -3.35
CA ASN A 264 -1.44 31.68 -1.93
C ASN A 264 -2.26 30.62 -1.20
N LYS A 265 -3.15 29.91 -1.90
CA LYS A 265 -4.04 28.84 -1.43
C LYS A 265 -4.93 29.21 -0.23
N SER A 266 -5.14 30.51 0.01
CA SER A 266 -5.99 31.00 1.09
C SER A 266 -7.47 31.05 0.72
N LEU A 267 -7.77 31.18 -0.57
CA LEU A 267 -9.13 31.35 -1.08
C LEU A 267 -9.45 30.23 -2.07
N LEU A 268 -10.63 29.62 -1.90
CA LEU A 268 -11.26 28.81 -2.93
C LEU A 268 -12.20 29.71 -3.72
N ILE A 269 -12.16 29.60 -5.04
CA ILE A 269 -13.04 30.33 -5.95
C ILE A 269 -13.90 29.28 -6.66
N SER A 270 -15.22 29.47 -6.60
CA SER A 270 -16.18 28.61 -7.29
C SER A 270 -17.00 29.38 -8.30
N GLY A 271 -17.15 28.80 -9.49
CA GLY A 271 -18.05 29.28 -10.53
C GLY A 271 -19.18 28.28 -10.74
N ALA A 272 -20.42 28.77 -10.73
CA ALA A 272 -21.61 27.95 -10.89
C ALA A 272 -22.57 28.55 -11.93
N ASN A 273 -23.54 27.74 -12.37
CA ASN A 273 -24.58 28.17 -13.31
C ASN A 273 -25.71 29.00 -12.66
N ASP A 274 -25.50 29.47 -11.42
CA ASP A 274 -26.36 30.43 -10.75
C ASP A 274 -25.99 31.89 -11.07
N GLN A 275 -25.12 32.09 -12.07
CA GLN A 275 -24.57 33.38 -12.50
C GLN A 275 -23.68 34.05 -11.45
N LEU A 276 -23.20 33.30 -10.45
CA LEU A 276 -22.36 33.82 -9.37
C LEU A 276 -20.98 33.17 -9.36
N ILE A 277 -19.97 33.99 -9.04
CA ILE A 277 -18.65 33.56 -8.63
C ILE A 277 -18.53 33.81 -7.13
N LYS A 278 -18.25 32.78 -6.35
CA LYS A 278 -18.13 32.88 -4.89
C LYS A 278 -16.68 32.65 -4.45
N PHE A 279 -16.29 33.38 -3.41
CA PHE A 279 -14.97 33.31 -2.79
C PHE A 279 -15.12 32.76 -1.38
N TRP A 280 -14.34 31.74 -1.05
CA TRP A 280 -14.38 31.04 0.22
C TRP A 280 -13.04 31.16 0.92
N ASP A 281 -13.05 31.68 2.15
CA ASP A 281 -11.84 31.71 2.98
C ASP A 281 -11.61 30.34 3.62
N ILE A 282 -10.47 29.73 3.30
CA ILE A 282 -10.10 28.39 3.75
C ILE A 282 -9.37 28.44 5.11
N ASN A 283 -8.76 29.58 5.44
CA ASN A 283 -7.87 29.72 6.60
C ASN A 283 -8.62 29.89 7.93
N LEU A 284 -9.89 30.28 7.91
CA LEU A 284 -10.69 30.54 9.11
C LEU A 284 -11.07 29.28 9.92
N THR A 285 -10.67 28.08 9.49
CA THR A 285 -11.11 26.82 10.12
C THR A 285 -9.99 25.95 10.70
N ASP A 286 -8.72 26.34 10.56
CA ASP A 286 -7.56 25.55 11.04
C ASP A 286 -6.93 26.14 12.31
N ASP A 287 -7.73 26.47 13.34
CA ASP A 287 -7.23 26.89 14.66
C ASP A 287 -6.76 25.70 15.55
N ASN A 288 -6.60 24.49 15.00
CA ASN A 288 -6.13 23.32 15.75
C ASN A 288 -4.94 22.56 15.14
N CYS A 289 -4.28 23.12 14.13
CA CYS A 289 -3.07 22.52 13.56
C CYS A 289 -1.94 23.55 13.50
N GLN A 290 -1.61 24.17 14.63
CA GLN A 290 -0.26 24.72 14.79
C GLN A 290 0.70 23.55 14.77
N GLU A 291 1.49 23.49 13.69
CA GLU A 291 2.62 22.61 13.52
C GLU A 291 3.43 22.60 14.83
N ALA A 292 3.43 21.44 15.49
CA ALA A 292 4.28 21.20 16.62
C ALA A 292 5.73 21.32 16.15
N ILE A 293 6.31 22.48 16.43
CA ILE A 293 7.70 22.75 16.82
C ILE A 293 8.58 21.54 16.54
N ILE A 294 9.39 21.61 15.48
CA ILE A 294 10.51 20.69 15.24
C ILE A 294 11.37 20.71 16.51
N PRO A 295 11.44 19.64 17.30
CA PRO A 295 12.48 19.54 18.30
C PRO A 295 13.73 19.13 17.53
N GLU A 296 14.79 19.92 17.67
CA GLU A 296 16.16 19.50 17.42
C GLU A 296 16.35 18.08 18.00
N THR A 297 16.25 17.06 17.15
CA THR A 297 16.53 15.68 17.54
C THR A 297 17.58 15.16 16.58
N SER A 298 18.78 15.02 17.14
CA SER A 298 20.04 14.60 16.53
C SER A 298 20.06 13.14 16.03
N ASP A 299 18.92 12.44 15.99
CA ASP A 299 18.83 11.03 15.62
C ASP A 299 17.72 10.77 14.58
N ILE A 300 18.14 10.71 13.31
CA ILE A 300 17.29 10.43 12.12
C ILE A 300 16.49 9.13 12.29
N MET A 301 17.08 8.12 12.94
CA MET A 301 16.45 6.81 13.15
C MET A 301 15.17 6.92 13.98
N LEU A 302 15.23 7.65 15.10
CA LEU A 302 14.08 7.82 15.99
C LEU A 302 13.02 8.72 15.37
N TYR A 303 13.42 9.74 14.62
CA TYR A 303 12.50 10.60 13.89
C TYR A 303 11.71 9.81 12.84
N ALA A 304 12.40 9.03 12.00
CA ALA A 304 11.78 8.20 10.98
C ALA A 304 10.84 7.16 11.61
N LEU A 305 11.29 6.48 12.67
CA LEU A 305 10.45 5.51 13.39
C LEU A 305 9.20 6.17 13.99
N LYS A 306 9.33 7.33 14.64
CA LYS A 306 8.18 8.06 15.19
C LYS A 306 7.14 8.38 14.12
N LYS A 307 7.58 8.86 12.95
CA LYS A 307 6.70 9.16 11.81
C LYS A 307 6.07 7.90 11.23
N TRP A 308 6.79 6.79 11.19
CA TRP A 308 6.28 5.54 10.63
C TRP A 308 5.26 4.84 11.54
N ILE A 309 5.40 4.97 12.86
CA ILE A 309 4.46 4.43 13.84
C ILE A 309 3.13 5.19 13.83
N LEU A 310 3.14 6.48 13.47
CA LEU A 310 1.91 7.28 13.28
C LEU A 310 1.01 6.71 12.16
N LEU A 311 1.61 6.06 11.15
CA LEU A 311 0.87 5.44 10.05
C LEU A 311 0.37 4.05 10.49
N ARG A 312 -0.95 3.89 10.53
CA ARG A 312 -1.58 2.63 10.97
C ARG A 312 -1.63 1.62 9.82
N THR A 313 -0.49 0.99 9.58
CA THR A 313 -0.30 -0.03 8.55
C THR A 313 -0.91 -1.37 8.96
N VAL A 314 -2.21 -1.40 9.27
CA VAL A 314 -2.90 -2.62 9.72
C VAL A 314 -3.34 -3.46 8.52
N SER A 315 -2.70 -4.60 8.29
CA SER A 315 -3.05 -5.52 7.20
C SER A 315 -4.32 -6.33 7.49
N GLY A 316 -4.90 -6.96 6.46
CA GLY A 316 -6.13 -7.75 6.55
C GLY A 316 -7.44 -6.95 6.73
N LYS A 317 -7.37 -5.62 6.90
CA LYS A 317 -8.55 -4.75 7.06
C LYS A 317 -8.64 -3.70 5.94
N PRO A 318 -9.65 -3.76 5.05
CA PRO A 318 -9.78 -2.83 3.91
C PRO A 318 -9.78 -1.34 4.30
N LYS A 319 -10.25 -1.01 5.51
CA LYS A 319 -10.26 0.37 6.03
C LYS A 319 -8.86 1.01 6.10
N TYR A 320 -7.82 0.21 6.35
CA TYR A 320 -6.45 0.70 6.57
C TYR A 320 -5.56 0.57 5.33
N LEU A 321 -6.07 0.06 4.21
CA LEU A 321 -5.30 -0.16 2.98
C LEU A 321 -4.57 1.11 2.51
N GLU A 322 -5.23 2.26 2.63
CA GLU A 322 -4.65 3.56 2.27
C GLU A 322 -3.51 3.98 3.22
N GLU A 323 -3.67 3.77 4.54
CA GLU A 323 -2.61 4.03 5.52
C GLU A 323 -1.43 3.06 5.32
N CYS A 324 -1.70 1.82 4.94
CA CYS A 324 -0.67 0.85 4.55
C CYS A 324 0.12 1.33 3.33
N PHE A 325 -0.57 1.82 2.29
CA PHE A 325 0.07 2.35 1.09
C PHE A 325 0.93 3.59 1.40
N ARG A 326 0.42 4.50 2.25
CA ARG A 326 1.19 5.64 2.77
C ARG A 326 2.41 5.19 3.57
N GLY A 327 2.27 4.15 4.37
CA GLY A 327 3.37 3.54 5.12
C GLY A 327 4.47 2.99 4.21
N ALA A 328 4.09 2.33 3.12
CA ALA A 328 5.02 1.84 2.10
C ALA A 328 5.73 2.98 1.37
N LYS A 329 4.98 4.00 0.94
CA LYS A 329 5.51 5.19 0.27
C LYS A 329 6.44 5.99 1.18
N PHE A 330 6.07 6.15 2.45
CA PHE A 330 6.93 6.77 3.46
C PHE A 330 8.26 6.03 3.57
N LEU A 331 8.23 4.71 3.68
CA LEU A 331 9.43 3.88 3.77
C LEU A 331 10.30 4.00 2.50
N LYS A 332 9.71 3.99 1.31
CA LYS A 332 10.41 4.26 0.05
C LYS A 332 11.11 5.62 0.06
N ASN A 333 10.42 6.67 0.51
CA ASN A 333 11.01 8.01 0.60
C ASN A 333 12.17 8.05 1.60
N VAL A 334 12.06 7.33 2.72
CA VAL A 334 13.16 7.16 3.68
C VAL A 334 14.36 6.48 3.02
N PHE A 335 14.17 5.44 2.22
CA PHE A 335 15.27 4.82 1.45
C PHE A 335 15.96 5.82 0.52
N ILE A 336 15.19 6.58 -0.26
CA ILE A 336 15.73 7.58 -1.21
C ILE A 336 16.53 8.66 -0.47
N GLN A 337 15.96 9.20 0.61
CA GLN A 337 16.63 10.21 1.44
C GLN A 337 17.93 9.71 2.07
N LEU A 338 18.01 8.41 2.37
CA LEU A 338 19.17 7.76 2.96
C LEU A 338 20.21 7.27 1.93
N GLY A 339 19.97 7.49 0.63
CA GLY A 339 20.93 7.21 -0.45
C GLY A 339 20.75 5.87 -1.19
N ALA A 340 19.58 5.23 -1.05
CA ALA A 340 19.22 4.01 -1.80
C ALA A 340 18.35 4.30 -3.03
N GLU A 341 18.46 3.42 -4.02
CA GLU A 341 17.46 3.26 -5.08
C GLU A 341 16.25 2.54 -4.47
N SER A 342 15.03 3.02 -4.68
CA SER A 342 13.84 2.38 -4.08
C SER A 342 12.62 2.42 -4.98
N GLU A 343 11.88 1.31 -4.99
CA GLU A 343 10.71 1.07 -5.82
C GLU A 343 9.61 0.37 -5.01
N LEU A 344 8.35 0.66 -5.35
CA LEU A 344 7.19 -0.08 -4.84
C LEU A 344 6.84 -1.18 -5.84
N ILE A 345 6.81 -2.42 -5.36
CA ILE A 345 6.48 -3.59 -6.19
C ILE A 345 5.02 -3.99 -5.88
N PRO A 346 4.11 -3.90 -6.86
CA PRO A 346 2.71 -4.25 -6.65
C PRO A 346 2.50 -5.78 -6.65
N ILE A 347 1.67 -6.28 -5.72
CA ILE A 347 1.27 -7.69 -5.64
C ILE A 347 -0.02 -7.93 -6.46
N ALA A 348 -1.15 -7.42 -5.97
CA ALA A 348 -2.47 -7.48 -6.62
C ALA A 348 -3.37 -6.33 -6.15
N THR A 349 -4.48 -6.11 -6.86
CA THR A 349 -5.49 -5.11 -6.48
C THR A 349 -6.07 -5.41 -5.10
N GLY A 350 -6.01 -4.42 -4.20
CA GLY A 350 -6.51 -4.53 -2.83
C GLY A 350 -5.51 -5.12 -1.83
N GLN A 351 -4.26 -5.33 -2.22
CA GLN A 351 -3.17 -5.82 -1.36
C GLN A 351 -2.08 -4.77 -1.19
N ASN A 352 -1.34 -4.88 -0.09
CA ASN A 352 -0.26 -3.97 0.25
C ASN A 352 0.97 -4.21 -0.66
N PRO A 353 1.62 -3.15 -1.18
CA PRO A 353 2.80 -3.29 -2.03
C PRO A 353 4.03 -3.72 -1.23
N LEU A 354 4.99 -4.35 -1.91
CA LEU A 354 6.33 -4.59 -1.37
C LEU A 354 7.18 -3.32 -1.53
N VAL A 355 8.01 -3.01 -0.54
CA VAL A 355 9.01 -1.95 -0.66
C VAL A 355 10.36 -2.57 -0.94
N PHE A 356 10.91 -2.26 -2.11
CA PHE A 356 12.26 -2.64 -2.50
C PHE A 356 13.19 -1.44 -2.33
N GLY A 357 14.35 -1.65 -1.69
CA GLY A 357 15.39 -0.65 -1.53
C GLY A 357 16.75 -1.26 -1.80
N LYS A 358 17.65 -0.57 -2.51
CA LYS A 358 18.96 -1.10 -2.87
C LYS A 358 20.06 -0.07 -2.60
N PHE A 359 21.05 -0.50 -1.83
CA PHE A 359 22.29 0.22 -1.61
C PHE A 359 23.42 -0.47 -2.36
N ASN A 360 24.01 0.25 -3.31
CA ASN A 360 25.13 -0.26 -4.10
C ASN A 360 26.43 -0.15 -3.30
N GLY A 361 27.18 -1.25 -3.23
CA GLY A 361 28.50 -1.29 -2.61
C GLY A 361 29.54 -0.60 -3.48
N ILE A 362 30.53 0.01 -2.85
CA ILE A 362 31.66 0.65 -3.54
C ILE A 362 32.49 -0.45 -4.21
N SER A 363 32.57 -0.40 -5.55
CA SER A 363 33.38 -1.30 -6.34
C SER A 363 34.80 -0.72 -6.51
N ASP A 364 35.80 -1.39 -5.93
CA ASP A 364 37.19 -1.13 -6.26
C ASP A 364 37.51 -1.82 -7.60
N PHE A 365 37.64 -1.05 -8.68
CA PHE A 365 38.08 -1.54 -10.01
C PHE A 365 39.40 -2.32 -9.98
N LYS A 366 40.16 -2.26 -8.87
CA LYS A 366 41.43 -2.96 -8.67
C LYS A 366 41.29 -4.36 -8.06
N GLN A 367 40.13 -4.73 -7.48
CA GLN A 367 39.90 -6.05 -6.91
C GLN A 367 38.92 -6.84 -7.80
N GLN A 368 39.41 -7.90 -8.45
CA GLN A 368 38.62 -8.84 -9.27
C GLN A 368 37.74 -9.78 -8.41
N HIS A 369 37.16 -9.28 -7.32
CA HIS A 369 36.32 -10.10 -6.42
C HIS A 369 34.85 -9.78 -6.64
N LYS A 370 34.03 -10.84 -6.77
CA LYS A 370 32.57 -10.74 -6.84
C LYS A 370 32.07 -10.10 -5.53
N GLN A 371 31.36 -8.99 -5.63
CA GLN A 371 30.75 -8.33 -4.48
C GLN A 371 29.67 -9.25 -3.87
N LEU A 372 29.64 -9.31 -2.54
CA LEU A 372 28.61 -10.04 -1.80
C LEU A 372 27.27 -9.30 -1.93
N ASN A 373 26.20 -10.04 -2.24
CA ASN A 373 24.85 -9.51 -2.27
C ASN A 373 24.08 -9.97 -1.03
N ILE A 374 23.70 -9.01 -0.18
CA ILE A 374 22.97 -9.25 1.07
C ILE A 374 21.53 -8.80 0.87
N LEU A 375 20.56 -9.67 1.18
CA LEU A 375 19.14 -9.33 1.22
C LEU A 375 18.69 -9.17 2.67
N VAL A 376 18.16 -8.01 3.03
CA VAL A 376 17.51 -7.79 4.32
C VAL A 376 16.00 -7.92 4.14
N TYR A 377 15.39 -8.84 4.89
CA TYR A 377 13.96 -9.06 4.88
C TYR A 377 13.30 -8.56 6.18
N GLY A 378 12.08 -8.03 6.04
CA GLY A 378 11.17 -7.73 7.15
C GLY A 378 9.79 -7.32 6.64
N HIS A 379 8.98 -6.76 7.51
CA HIS A 379 7.64 -6.29 7.17
C HIS A 379 7.30 -4.95 7.83
N TYR A 380 6.32 -4.25 7.28
CA TYR A 380 5.85 -2.96 7.78
C TYR A 380 4.40 -2.98 8.26
N ASP A 381 3.63 -4.01 7.90
CA ASP A 381 2.30 -4.19 8.42
C ASP A 381 2.33 -4.65 9.87
N VAL A 382 1.25 -4.31 10.59
CA VAL A 382 1.12 -4.56 12.03
C VAL A 382 -0.28 -5.07 12.33
N ILE A 383 -0.44 -5.79 13.43
CA ILE A 383 -1.78 -6.13 13.91
C ILE A 383 -2.53 -4.90 14.47
N ASP A 384 -3.87 -4.98 14.51
CA ASP A 384 -4.69 -3.91 15.10
C ASP A 384 -4.43 -3.73 16.61
N ALA A 385 -4.76 -2.53 17.12
CA ALA A 385 -4.56 -2.18 18.53
C ALA A 385 -5.76 -1.40 19.09
N ASP A 386 -6.34 -1.92 20.17
CA ASP A 386 -7.43 -1.29 20.90
C ASP A 386 -6.88 -0.24 21.87
N LYS A 387 -7.19 1.04 21.63
CA LYS A 387 -6.70 2.17 22.44
C LYS A 387 -7.06 2.06 23.93
N THR A 388 -8.14 1.37 24.29
CA THR A 388 -8.60 1.29 25.69
C THR A 388 -7.72 0.38 26.56
N LYS A 389 -7.01 -0.56 25.94
CA LYS A 389 -6.18 -1.56 26.64
C LYS A 389 -4.71 -1.14 26.76
N TRP A 390 -4.36 0.05 26.28
CA TRP A 390 -3.00 0.55 26.25
C TRP A 390 -2.78 1.69 27.27
N PHE A 391 -1.58 1.76 27.83
CA PHE A 391 -1.18 2.85 28.73
C PHE A 391 -0.94 4.16 27.96
N THR A 392 -0.58 4.07 26.69
CA THR A 392 -0.32 5.17 25.77
C THR A 392 -1.08 4.94 24.47
N ASN A 393 -1.19 5.95 23.62
CA ASN A 393 -1.79 5.74 22.30
C ASN A 393 -0.91 4.75 21.49
N PRO A 394 -1.46 3.61 21.00
CA PRO A 394 -0.67 2.60 20.30
C PRO A 394 0.01 3.12 19.03
N PHE A 395 -0.58 4.09 18.34
CA PHE A 395 -0.02 4.64 17.10
C PHE A 395 0.70 5.97 17.33
N GLU A 396 1.13 6.24 18.56
CA GLU A 396 1.98 7.40 18.87
C GLU A 396 3.18 6.92 19.68
N MET A 397 4.36 6.96 19.05
CA MET A 397 5.57 6.45 19.69
C MET A 397 5.92 7.27 20.93
N THR A 398 5.85 6.64 22.10
CA THR A 398 6.07 7.28 23.40
C THR A 398 7.30 6.68 24.07
N ALA A 399 8.28 7.51 24.42
CA ALA A 399 9.47 7.06 25.15
C ALA A 399 9.22 7.09 26.67
N LYS A 400 9.43 5.97 27.37
CA LYS A 400 9.29 5.87 28.83
C LYS A 400 10.26 4.84 29.40
N ASP A 401 10.98 5.21 30.46
CA ASP A 401 11.89 4.32 31.22
C ASP A 401 12.95 3.59 30.35
N GLY A 402 13.41 4.24 29.28
CA GLY A 402 14.39 3.66 28.34
C GLY A 402 13.78 2.71 27.29
N TYR A 403 12.45 2.61 27.23
CA TYR A 403 11.70 1.88 26.22
C TYR A 403 10.95 2.86 25.31
N LEU A 404 10.72 2.42 24.07
CA LEU A 404 9.84 3.07 23.11
C LEU A 404 8.56 2.23 23.02
N TYR A 405 7.43 2.82 23.36
CA TYR A 405 6.11 2.19 23.30
C TYR A 405 5.40 2.58 22.01
N GLY A 406 4.75 1.61 21.36
CA GLY A 406 3.95 1.80 20.16
C GLY A 406 3.72 0.49 19.43
N ARG A 407 2.62 0.37 18.69
CA ARG A 407 2.33 -0.80 17.86
C ARG A 407 3.31 -0.82 16.68
N GLY A 408 4.03 -1.93 16.55
CA GLY A 408 5.02 -2.18 15.51
C GLY A 408 6.44 -1.70 15.81
N VAL A 409 6.69 -1.15 17.00
CA VAL A 409 8.04 -0.70 17.39
C VAL A 409 9.03 -1.85 17.50
N THR A 410 8.60 -3.03 17.95
CA THR A 410 9.45 -4.24 17.94
C THR A 410 9.12 -5.15 16.77
N ASP A 411 7.90 -5.11 16.25
CA ASP A 411 7.37 -6.05 15.27
C ASP A 411 6.64 -5.32 14.11
N ASN A 412 7.33 -4.84 13.07
CA ASN A 412 8.75 -5.02 12.78
C ASN A 412 9.46 -3.71 12.34
N LYS A 413 8.78 -2.57 12.53
CA LYS A 413 9.24 -1.26 12.02
C LYS A 413 10.54 -0.78 12.66
N GLY A 414 10.71 -0.94 13.97
CA GLY A 414 11.94 -0.53 14.67
C GLY A 414 13.17 -1.24 14.14
N PRO A 415 13.23 -2.59 14.16
CA PRO A 415 14.32 -3.34 13.59
C PRO A 415 14.66 -2.99 12.14
N MET A 416 13.65 -2.76 11.30
CA MET A 416 13.85 -2.37 9.90
C MET A 416 14.51 -1.00 9.76
N ILE A 417 14.00 0.03 10.45
CA ILE A 417 14.63 1.37 10.42
C ILE A 417 16.06 1.33 10.96
N ALA A 418 16.32 0.54 12.01
CA ALA A 418 17.68 0.34 12.52
C ALA A 418 18.61 -0.29 11.47
N ALA A 419 18.15 -1.30 10.74
CA ALA A 419 18.92 -1.93 9.67
C ALA A 419 19.18 -0.97 8.49
N ILE A 420 18.18 -0.19 8.07
CA ILE A 420 18.31 0.78 6.98
C ILE A 420 19.31 1.88 7.37
N CYS A 421 19.19 2.46 8.57
CA CYS A 421 20.14 3.46 9.07
C CYS A 421 21.56 2.89 9.18
N ALA A 422 21.73 1.63 9.58
CA ALA A 422 23.04 0.98 9.65
C ALA A 422 23.74 0.94 8.29
N VAL A 423 23.01 0.60 7.22
CA VAL A 423 23.54 0.55 5.86
C VAL A 423 23.84 1.96 5.33
N SER A 424 22.93 2.91 5.55
CA SER A 424 23.15 4.31 5.16
C SER A 424 24.39 4.90 5.82
N GLU A 425 24.63 4.62 7.11
CA GLU A 425 25.86 5.05 7.79
C GLU A 425 27.12 4.45 7.15
N LEU A 426 27.12 3.17 6.76
CA LEU A 426 28.25 2.56 6.04
C LEU A 426 28.51 3.21 4.70
N GLN A 427 27.45 3.57 3.98
CA GLN A 427 27.54 4.22 2.69
C GLN A 427 28.10 5.65 2.83
N GLN A 428 27.61 6.42 3.81
CA GLN A 428 28.11 7.77 4.13
C GLN A 428 29.59 7.75 4.57
N GLU A 429 29.99 6.73 5.35
CA GLU A 429 31.39 6.51 5.73
C GLU A 429 32.27 5.98 4.59
N LYS A 430 31.69 5.69 3.42
CA LYS A 430 32.35 5.09 2.25
C LYS A 430 33.01 3.73 2.56
N LYS A 431 32.38 2.93 3.43
CA LYS A 431 32.86 1.60 3.85
C LYS A 431 31.98 0.45 3.37
N LEU A 432 30.84 0.73 2.72
CA LEU A 432 29.95 -0.30 2.21
C LEU A 432 30.57 -1.02 1.00
N LYS A 433 31.07 -2.26 1.21
CA LYS A 433 31.69 -3.09 0.16
C LYS A 433 30.74 -4.12 -0.47
N ALA A 434 29.64 -4.43 0.21
CA ALA A 434 28.62 -5.37 -0.26
C ALA A 434 27.42 -4.61 -0.84
N ASN A 435 26.71 -5.22 -1.78
CA ASN A 435 25.41 -4.72 -2.21
C ASN A 435 24.37 -5.16 -1.18
N VAL A 436 23.54 -4.23 -0.72
CA VAL A 436 22.50 -4.53 0.27
C VAL A 436 21.14 -4.17 -0.31
N SER A 437 20.34 -5.19 -0.57
CA SER A 437 18.96 -5.07 -1.00
C SER A 437 18.04 -5.25 0.20
N PHE A 438 16.95 -4.51 0.27
CA PHE A 438 15.89 -4.61 1.25
C PHE A 438 14.62 -5.05 0.53
N LEU A 439 13.95 -6.05 1.08
CA LEU A 439 12.64 -6.50 0.63
C LEU A 439 11.71 -6.52 1.83
N ILE A 440 10.87 -5.48 1.93
CA ILE A 440 9.98 -5.27 3.08
C ILE A 440 8.54 -5.45 2.63
N GLU A 441 7.83 -6.42 3.21
CA GLU A 441 6.43 -6.72 2.86
C GLU A 441 5.40 -6.04 3.76
N GLY A 442 4.15 -6.01 3.29
CA GLY A 442 3.02 -5.42 4.01
C GLY A 442 1.87 -6.38 4.26
N GLU A 443 2.10 -7.68 4.20
CA GLU A 443 1.07 -8.70 4.42
C GLU A 443 1.53 -9.82 5.37
N GLU A 444 2.63 -9.67 6.10
CA GLU A 444 3.19 -10.74 6.95
C GLU A 444 2.17 -11.16 8.03
N GLU A 445 1.55 -10.18 8.68
CA GLU A 445 0.55 -10.36 9.74
C GLU A 445 -0.78 -10.89 9.20
N ASN A 446 -0.92 -10.89 7.87
CA ASN A 446 -2.06 -11.41 7.13
C ASN A 446 -1.66 -12.64 6.27
N GLY A 447 -0.56 -13.32 6.62
CA GLY A 447 -0.15 -14.59 6.03
C GLY A 447 0.66 -14.50 4.73
N SER A 448 1.28 -13.36 4.45
CA SER A 448 2.14 -13.09 3.29
C SER A 448 1.48 -13.42 1.95
N ILE A 449 0.21 -13.08 1.80
CA ILE A 449 -0.59 -13.45 0.63
C ILE A 449 0.01 -12.80 -0.62
N GLY A 450 0.34 -13.64 -1.62
CA GLY A 450 0.88 -13.17 -2.90
C GLY A 450 2.39 -12.86 -2.90
N PHE A 451 3.07 -12.99 -1.75
CA PHE A 451 4.51 -12.73 -1.64
C PHE A 451 5.34 -13.66 -2.56
N ASP A 452 5.12 -14.98 -2.51
CA ASP A 452 5.85 -15.97 -3.34
C ASP A 452 5.75 -15.68 -4.84
N LYS A 453 4.53 -15.46 -5.34
CA LYS A 453 4.29 -15.16 -6.76
C LYS A 453 4.98 -13.86 -7.19
N THR A 454 5.02 -12.86 -6.30
CA THR A 454 5.61 -11.56 -6.60
C THR A 454 7.13 -11.63 -6.59
N VAL A 455 7.74 -12.33 -5.62
CA VAL A 455 9.19 -12.57 -5.58
C VAL A 455 9.64 -13.33 -6.83
N GLU A 456 8.87 -14.31 -7.32
CA GLU A 456 9.18 -15.01 -8.57
C GLU A 456 9.15 -14.06 -9.78
N LYS A 457 8.11 -13.22 -9.88
CA LYS A 457 7.95 -12.27 -10.99
C LYS A 457 9.05 -11.21 -11.02
N PHE A 458 9.48 -10.72 -9.86
CA PHE A 458 10.47 -9.64 -9.71
C PHE A 458 11.87 -10.15 -9.33
N LYS A 459 12.14 -11.45 -9.52
CA LYS A 459 13.46 -12.04 -9.23
C LYS A 459 14.61 -11.33 -9.94
N ASN A 460 14.38 -10.89 -11.18
CA ASN A 460 15.37 -10.14 -11.97
C ASN A 460 15.71 -8.76 -11.37
N LEU A 461 14.74 -8.11 -10.72
CA LEU A 461 14.95 -6.83 -10.04
C LEU A 461 15.75 -7.00 -8.74
N ILE A 462 15.42 -8.05 -7.96
CA ILE A 462 16.11 -8.37 -6.70
C ILE A 462 17.57 -8.77 -6.97
N GLY A 463 17.81 -9.52 -8.03
CA GLY A 463 19.13 -9.99 -8.44
C GLY A 463 19.59 -11.24 -7.70
N GLU A 464 20.88 -11.55 -7.78
CA GLU A 464 21.49 -12.63 -7.01
C GLU A 464 21.60 -12.26 -5.54
N VAL A 465 21.40 -13.22 -4.65
CA VAL A 465 21.50 -13.04 -3.20
C VAL A 465 22.38 -14.15 -2.64
N ASP A 466 23.35 -13.79 -1.81
CA ASP A 466 24.26 -14.74 -1.16
C ASP A 466 23.87 -15.01 0.30
N VAL A 467 23.42 -13.96 1.00
CA VAL A 467 23.07 -14.00 2.42
C VAL A 467 21.77 -13.24 2.66
N ILE A 468 20.87 -13.85 3.43
CA ILE A 468 19.62 -13.22 3.86
C ILE A 468 19.75 -12.85 5.34
N LEU A 469 19.50 -11.60 5.70
CA LEU A 469 19.45 -11.11 7.07
C LEU A 469 18.02 -10.74 7.42
N LEU A 470 17.58 -11.09 8.62
CA LEU A 470 16.30 -10.64 9.13
C LEU A 470 16.34 -10.40 10.64
N SER A 471 15.44 -9.55 11.13
CA SER A 471 15.33 -9.23 12.54
C SER A 471 13.87 -9.10 12.95
N ASN A 472 13.18 -10.23 13.04
CA ASN A 472 11.82 -10.34 13.56
C ASN A 472 11.65 -11.41 14.66
N SER A 473 12.43 -11.30 15.74
CA SER A 473 12.46 -12.29 16.83
C SER A 473 12.94 -11.66 18.13
N TYR A 474 12.85 -12.41 19.23
CA TYR A 474 13.03 -11.88 20.58
C TYR A 474 14.06 -12.69 21.36
N TRP A 475 14.72 -12.04 22.31
CA TRP A 475 15.56 -12.75 23.27
C TRP A 475 14.72 -13.61 24.21
N LEU A 476 15.34 -14.67 24.73
CA LEU A 476 14.70 -15.57 25.70
C LEU A 476 14.40 -14.86 27.03
N ASP A 477 15.22 -13.88 27.38
CA ASP A 477 15.10 -13.03 28.56
C ASP A 477 15.46 -11.56 28.22
N ASP A 478 15.51 -10.69 29.21
CA ASP A 478 15.75 -9.26 29.01
C ASP A 478 17.23 -8.84 29.14
N VAL A 479 18.15 -9.80 29.26
CA VAL A 479 19.56 -9.56 29.59
C VAL A 479 20.52 -10.18 28.59
N THR A 480 20.24 -11.42 28.17
CA THR A 480 21.16 -12.27 27.41
C THR A 480 20.86 -12.17 25.92
N PRO A 481 21.83 -11.71 25.09
CA PRO A 481 21.63 -11.64 23.66
C PRO A 481 21.46 -13.05 23.06
N CYS A 482 20.57 -13.16 22.08
CA CYS A 482 20.28 -14.41 21.41
C CYS A 482 20.59 -14.33 19.91
N LEU A 483 20.76 -15.50 19.28
CA LEU A 483 20.87 -15.68 17.84
C LEU A 483 19.92 -16.81 17.44
N THR A 484 18.93 -16.49 16.61
CA THR A 484 17.89 -17.44 16.25
C THR A 484 18.37 -18.27 15.05
N TYR A 485 18.32 -19.59 15.17
CA TYR A 485 18.75 -20.51 14.10
C TYR A 485 17.64 -21.48 13.67
N GLY A 486 16.43 -21.36 14.20
CA GLY A 486 15.31 -22.13 13.69
C GLY A 486 13.95 -21.62 14.15
N LEU A 487 12.96 -21.81 13.28
CA LEU A 487 11.55 -21.47 13.49
C LEU A 487 10.69 -22.67 13.16
N ARG A 488 9.50 -22.73 13.75
CA ARG A 488 8.50 -23.75 13.39
C ARG A 488 7.77 -23.35 12.13
N GLY A 489 7.23 -24.34 11.44
CA GLY A 489 6.19 -24.11 10.45
C GLY A 489 4.83 -24.02 11.13
N VAL A 490 3.83 -23.55 10.39
CA VAL A 490 2.44 -23.51 10.86
C VAL A 490 1.49 -23.95 9.75
N ILE A 491 0.48 -24.71 10.14
CA ILE A 491 -0.68 -25.05 9.31
C ILE A 491 -1.90 -24.54 10.06
N LEU A 492 -2.60 -23.57 9.49
CA LEU A 492 -3.89 -23.07 9.99
C LEU A 492 -5.01 -23.74 9.22
N ALA A 493 -5.94 -24.35 9.95
CA ALA A 493 -7.07 -25.04 9.36
C ALA A 493 -8.38 -24.69 10.07
N THR A 494 -9.46 -24.72 9.30
CA THR A 494 -10.83 -24.59 9.80
C THR A 494 -11.56 -25.92 9.59
N ILE A 495 -12.15 -26.44 10.67
CA ILE A 495 -13.07 -27.58 10.62
C ILE A 495 -14.48 -27.02 10.75
N GLU A 496 -15.33 -27.27 9.76
CA GLU A 496 -16.74 -26.88 9.74
C GLU A 496 -17.61 -28.12 9.76
N ILE A 497 -18.56 -28.17 10.70
CA ILE A 497 -19.62 -29.17 10.73
C ILE A 497 -20.96 -28.45 10.65
N SER A 498 -21.80 -28.84 9.69
CA SER A 498 -23.07 -28.16 9.41
C SER A 498 -24.22 -29.14 9.20
N SER A 499 -25.40 -28.79 9.69
CA SER A 499 -26.68 -29.46 9.40
C SER A 499 -27.39 -28.80 8.21
N GLU A 500 -28.27 -29.56 7.55
CA GLU A 500 -29.18 -29.04 6.52
C GLU A 500 -30.34 -28.22 7.13
N GLU A 501 -30.66 -28.49 8.40
CA GLU A 501 -31.72 -27.81 9.15
C GLU A 501 -31.29 -26.39 9.59
N SER A 502 -32.24 -25.50 9.85
CA SER A 502 -31.96 -24.18 10.44
C SER A 502 -31.53 -24.30 11.91
N ASP A 503 -31.14 -23.19 12.55
CA ASP A 503 -30.93 -23.18 14.01
C ASP A 503 -32.22 -23.60 14.73
N LEU A 504 -32.12 -24.53 15.69
CA LEU A 504 -33.28 -25.14 16.35
C LEU A 504 -33.36 -24.79 17.84
N HIS A 505 -34.57 -24.77 18.40
CA HIS A 505 -34.75 -24.58 19.83
C HIS A 505 -34.41 -25.87 20.59
N SER A 506 -33.39 -25.82 21.45
CA SER A 506 -32.88 -26.98 22.21
C SER A 506 -33.95 -27.66 23.08
N GLY A 507 -34.87 -26.90 23.67
CA GLY A 507 -35.96 -27.48 24.46
C GLY A 507 -37.02 -28.23 23.66
N MET A 508 -37.14 -27.96 22.35
CA MET A 508 -38.12 -28.63 21.48
C MET A 508 -37.52 -29.79 20.69
N GLN A 509 -36.26 -29.66 20.28
CA GLN A 509 -35.58 -30.59 19.37
C GLN A 509 -34.40 -31.33 20.04
N GLY A 510 -34.13 -31.05 21.31
CA GLY A 510 -33.06 -31.68 22.08
C GLY A 510 -33.24 -33.20 22.16
N GLY A 511 -32.25 -33.93 21.65
CA GLY A 511 -32.24 -35.39 21.59
C GLY A 511 -32.91 -36.00 20.35
N ALA A 512 -33.60 -35.22 19.52
CA ALA A 512 -34.24 -35.70 18.28
C ALA A 512 -33.35 -35.53 17.03
N VAL A 513 -32.42 -34.57 17.06
CA VAL A 513 -31.56 -34.21 15.92
C VAL A 513 -30.08 -34.42 16.23
N SER A 514 -29.30 -34.75 15.20
CA SER A 514 -27.83 -34.76 15.27
C SER A 514 -27.32 -33.33 15.41
N GLN A 515 -26.57 -33.04 16.47
CA GLN A 515 -26.18 -31.67 16.82
C GLN A 515 -24.76 -31.38 16.31
N PRO A 516 -24.57 -30.42 15.39
CA PRO A 516 -23.26 -30.07 14.85
C PRO A 516 -22.19 -29.77 15.91
N LEU A 517 -22.57 -29.07 16.99
CA LEU A 517 -21.64 -28.74 18.07
C LEU A 517 -21.17 -29.97 18.86
N ASN A 518 -22.05 -30.94 19.11
CA ASN A 518 -21.67 -32.18 19.80
C ASN A 518 -20.73 -33.02 18.93
N ASP A 519 -21.02 -33.10 17.63
CA ASP A 519 -20.14 -33.78 16.68
C ASP A 519 -18.76 -33.11 16.63
N MET A 520 -18.72 -31.76 16.63
CA MET A 520 -17.48 -30.99 16.68
C MET A 520 -16.65 -31.30 17.94
N ILE A 521 -17.29 -31.31 19.11
CA ILE A 521 -16.60 -31.63 20.37
C ILE A 521 -16.02 -33.05 20.33
N GLN A 522 -16.77 -34.02 19.80
CA GLN A 522 -16.29 -35.40 19.68
C GLN A 522 -15.14 -35.56 18.68
N VAL A 523 -15.19 -34.85 17.55
CA VAL A 523 -14.09 -34.81 16.58
C VAL A 523 -12.83 -34.24 17.24
N LEU A 524 -12.94 -33.06 17.87
CA LEU A 524 -11.80 -32.38 18.50
C LEU A 524 -11.21 -33.17 19.68
N ALA A 525 -12.06 -33.82 20.49
CA ALA A 525 -11.62 -34.63 21.62
C ALA A 525 -10.78 -35.85 21.20
N LYS A 526 -10.99 -36.38 19.98
CA LYS A 526 -10.21 -37.52 19.45
C LYS A 526 -8.90 -37.12 18.77
N LEU A 527 -8.65 -35.82 18.56
CA LEU A 527 -7.39 -35.33 17.96
C LEU A 527 -6.23 -35.29 18.96
N VAL A 528 -6.53 -35.20 20.26
CA VAL A 528 -5.55 -35.04 21.33
C VAL A 528 -5.83 -36.05 22.44
N SER A 529 -4.78 -36.67 22.99
CA SER A 529 -4.88 -37.59 24.13
C SER A 529 -5.08 -36.85 25.45
N GLU A 530 -5.40 -37.59 26.53
CA GLU A 530 -5.45 -37.03 27.89
C GLU A 530 -4.12 -36.39 28.33
N ASP A 531 -2.98 -36.97 27.90
CA ASP A 531 -1.63 -36.45 28.14
C ASP A 531 -1.17 -35.33 27.18
N ASN A 532 -2.09 -34.71 26.42
CA ASN A 532 -1.80 -33.68 25.41
C ASN A 532 -0.93 -34.13 24.21
N TYR A 533 -0.88 -35.43 23.88
CA TYR A 533 -0.25 -35.92 22.65
C TYR A 533 -1.20 -35.83 21.46
N VAL A 534 -0.66 -35.52 20.29
CA VAL A 534 -1.43 -35.44 19.05
C VAL A 534 -1.64 -36.84 18.49
N LEU A 535 -2.89 -37.25 18.32
CA LEU A 535 -3.25 -38.61 17.90
C LEU A 535 -3.33 -38.78 16.36
N ILE A 536 -3.03 -37.73 15.60
CA ILE A 536 -3.03 -37.78 14.14
C ILE A 536 -2.01 -38.83 13.66
N PRO A 537 -2.41 -39.82 12.84
CA PRO A 537 -1.50 -40.86 12.36
C PRO A 537 -0.29 -40.27 11.63
N GLY A 538 0.90 -40.76 11.99
CA GLY A 538 2.16 -40.32 11.38
C GLY A 538 2.68 -38.96 11.81
N PHE A 539 1.99 -38.26 12.72
CA PHE A 539 2.35 -36.89 13.12
C PHE A 539 3.77 -36.77 13.70
N TYR A 540 4.28 -37.79 14.39
CA TYR A 540 5.61 -37.77 15.01
C TYR A 540 6.69 -38.54 14.22
N ASN A 541 6.35 -39.19 13.10
CA ASN A 541 7.26 -40.13 12.41
C ASN A 541 8.56 -39.48 11.94
N ASN A 542 8.48 -38.25 11.41
CA ASN A 542 9.61 -37.54 10.83
C ASN A 542 10.18 -36.48 11.79
N VAL A 543 10.03 -36.64 13.11
CA VAL A 543 10.61 -35.71 14.08
C VAL A 543 12.06 -36.12 14.34
N ARG A 544 13.00 -35.24 13.94
CA ARG A 544 14.45 -35.45 14.11
C ARG A 544 14.82 -35.81 15.56
N PRO A 545 15.63 -36.86 15.81
CA PRO A 545 16.14 -37.16 17.15
C PRO A 545 17.09 -36.06 17.66
N ILE A 546 17.18 -35.90 18.98
CA ILE A 546 18.09 -34.92 19.59
C ILE A 546 19.55 -35.33 19.37
N THR A 547 20.40 -34.37 19.05
CA THR A 547 21.85 -34.58 18.89
C THR A 547 22.61 -34.10 20.12
N SER A 548 23.81 -34.65 20.38
CA SER A 548 24.66 -34.20 21.49
C SER A 548 25.05 -32.72 21.39
N TYR A 549 25.17 -32.18 20.17
CA TYR A 549 25.41 -30.75 19.96
C TYR A 549 24.20 -29.91 20.38
N GLU A 550 22.98 -30.32 20.02
CA GLU A 550 21.75 -29.63 20.43
C GLU A 550 21.55 -29.70 21.95
N GLU A 551 21.92 -30.81 22.60
CA GLU A 551 21.92 -30.94 24.06
C GLU A 551 22.80 -29.91 24.75
N GLN A 552 24.03 -29.69 24.25
CA GLN A 552 24.95 -28.69 24.79
C GLN A 552 24.39 -27.26 24.71
N LEU A 553 23.62 -26.95 23.65
CA LEU A 553 22.97 -25.64 23.53
C LEU A 553 21.91 -25.44 24.63
N TYR A 554 21.11 -26.47 24.92
CA TYR A 554 20.13 -26.42 26.02
C TYR A 554 20.79 -26.34 27.39
N GLU A 555 21.87 -27.10 27.63
CA GLU A 555 22.63 -27.05 28.88
C GLU A 555 23.15 -25.63 29.15
N ARG A 556 23.68 -24.97 28.11
CA ARG A 556 24.16 -23.59 28.24
C ARG A 556 23.07 -22.59 28.62
N ILE A 557 21.85 -22.79 28.14
CA ILE A 557 20.69 -21.96 28.51
C ILE A 557 20.32 -22.17 29.98
N LEU A 558 20.37 -23.42 30.47
CA LEU A 558 20.04 -23.77 31.85
C LEU A 558 21.08 -23.23 32.85
N GLU A 559 22.36 -23.24 32.48
CA GLU A 559 23.45 -22.66 33.30
C GLU A 559 23.25 -21.18 33.62
N LEU A 560 22.74 -20.41 32.64
CA LEU A 560 22.53 -18.97 32.78
C LEU A 560 21.23 -18.63 33.53
N ASN A 561 20.28 -19.57 33.59
CA ASN A 561 18.99 -19.40 34.25
C ASN A 561 18.70 -20.53 35.29
N PRO A 562 19.56 -20.69 36.33
CA PRO A 562 19.50 -21.81 37.26
C PRO A 562 18.24 -21.80 38.15
N SER A 563 17.58 -20.65 38.32
CA SER A 563 16.36 -20.48 39.12
C SER A 563 15.10 -21.12 38.52
N LYS A 564 15.17 -21.66 37.28
CA LYS A 564 14.04 -22.32 36.59
C LYS A 564 14.30 -23.80 36.24
N SER A 565 15.31 -24.43 36.84
CA SER A 565 16.07 -25.54 36.22
C SER A 565 15.38 -26.91 36.00
N SER A 566 14.32 -27.31 36.73
CA SER A 566 13.82 -28.71 36.58
C SER A 566 12.74 -28.91 35.50
N GLU A 567 11.96 -27.89 35.14
CA GLU A 567 10.89 -28.00 34.12
C GLU A 567 11.24 -27.29 32.79
N THR A 568 12.38 -26.60 32.72
CA THR A 568 12.65 -25.67 31.61
C THR A 568 13.19 -26.36 30.36
N LYS A 569 13.99 -27.45 30.47
CA LYS A 569 14.52 -28.15 29.28
C LYS A 569 13.41 -28.76 28.44
N GLU A 570 12.53 -29.55 29.05
CA GLU A 570 11.41 -30.21 28.37
C GLU A 570 10.41 -29.19 27.81
N LYS A 571 10.10 -28.13 28.56
CA LYS A 571 9.24 -27.03 28.08
C LYS A 571 9.87 -26.30 26.88
N LEU A 572 11.18 -26.02 26.90
CA LEU A 572 11.88 -25.42 25.76
C LEU A 572 11.89 -26.37 24.55
N MET A 573 12.14 -27.66 24.75
CA MET A 573 12.08 -28.64 23.68
C MET A 573 10.66 -28.73 23.09
N SER A 574 9.63 -28.70 23.94
CA SER A 574 8.21 -28.67 23.54
C SER A 574 7.83 -27.38 22.80
N LYS A 575 8.49 -26.26 23.09
CA LYS A 575 8.30 -24.97 22.39
C LYS A 575 9.12 -24.80 21.11
N TRP A 576 10.25 -25.48 20.97
CA TRP A 576 11.16 -25.28 19.84
C TRP A 576 11.22 -26.43 18.85
N ARG A 577 11.23 -27.68 19.32
CA ARG A 577 11.55 -28.85 18.47
C ARG A 577 10.50 -29.94 18.37
N TYR A 578 9.51 -29.99 19.25
CA TYR A 578 8.40 -30.94 19.10
C TYR A 578 7.18 -30.31 18.43
N PRO A 579 6.50 -31.00 17.51
CA PRO A 579 5.30 -30.46 16.89
C PRO A 579 4.17 -30.36 17.91
N SER A 580 3.24 -29.42 17.70
CA SER A 580 2.12 -29.17 18.61
C SER A 580 0.81 -28.93 17.87
N PHE A 581 -0.31 -29.25 18.50
CA PHE A 581 -1.65 -28.96 18.02
C PHE A 581 -2.37 -28.02 18.99
N THR A 582 -3.14 -27.07 18.49
CA THR A 582 -3.88 -26.11 19.32
C THR A 582 -5.23 -25.81 18.72
N ILE A 583 -6.26 -25.81 19.56
CA ILE A 583 -7.61 -25.37 19.24
C ILE A 583 -7.76 -23.95 19.74
N HIS A 584 -8.02 -22.99 18.84
CA HIS A 584 -8.06 -21.57 19.18
C HIS A 584 -9.43 -21.11 19.63
N LYS A 585 -10.46 -21.47 18.86
CA LYS A 585 -11.85 -21.07 19.09
C LYS A 585 -12.82 -22.01 18.38
N ILE A 586 -14.06 -22.01 18.86
CA ILE A 586 -15.20 -22.68 18.23
C ILE A 586 -16.32 -21.63 18.12
N ASP A 587 -16.67 -21.27 16.90
CA ASP A 587 -17.78 -20.37 16.58
C ASP A 587 -19.02 -21.20 16.20
N VAL A 588 -20.21 -20.69 16.50
CA VAL A 588 -21.50 -21.36 16.21
C VAL A 588 -22.48 -20.40 15.53
N SER A 589 -23.41 -20.93 14.74
CA SER A 589 -24.50 -20.15 14.16
C SER A 589 -25.62 -19.85 15.17
N GLY A 590 -26.40 -18.81 14.87
CA GLY A 590 -27.52 -18.36 15.68
C GLY A 590 -27.14 -17.25 16.67
N PRO A 591 -28.12 -16.64 17.37
CA PRO A 591 -27.83 -15.67 18.41
C PRO A 591 -27.15 -16.34 19.61
N ASN A 592 -26.31 -15.61 20.35
CA ASN A 592 -25.54 -16.07 21.53
C ASN A 592 -26.41 -16.44 22.77
N ASN A 593 -27.59 -17.01 22.56
CA ASN A 593 -28.53 -17.45 23.59
C ASN A 593 -28.31 -18.94 23.92
N VAL A 594 -28.47 -19.29 25.19
CA VAL A 594 -28.12 -20.62 25.75
C VAL A 594 -29.07 -21.75 25.31
N THR A 595 -30.18 -21.46 24.63
CA THR A 595 -31.24 -22.43 24.32
C THR A 595 -31.33 -22.85 22.84
N ILE A 596 -30.24 -22.70 22.06
CA ILE A 596 -30.24 -22.98 20.62
C ILE A 596 -29.30 -24.14 20.29
N ILE A 597 -29.76 -25.04 19.42
CA ILE A 597 -28.93 -26.03 18.72
C ILE A 597 -28.45 -25.35 17.44
N PRO A 598 -27.15 -25.06 17.30
CA PRO A 598 -26.64 -24.35 16.14
C PRO A 598 -26.65 -25.26 14.90
N ARG A 599 -27.06 -24.70 13.77
CA ARG A 599 -26.94 -25.33 12.44
C ARG A 599 -25.49 -25.58 12.04
N LYS A 600 -24.58 -24.68 12.40
CA LYS A 600 -23.17 -24.72 12.00
C LYS A 600 -22.28 -24.53 13.21
N ALA A 601 -21.23 -25.34 13.31
CA ALA A 601 -20.11 -25.17 14.23
C ALA A 601 -18.80 -25.11 13.44
N GLU A 602 -17.95 -24.14 13.76
CA GLU A 602 -16.69 -23.89 13.06
C GLU A 602 -15.54 -23.80 14.07
N ALA A 603 -14.57 -24.70 13.99
CA ALA A 603 -13.41 -24.73 14.86
C ALA A 603 -12.15 -24.26 14.11
N SER A 604 -11.46 -23.26 14.67
CA SER A 604 -10.16 -22.81 14.18
C SER A 604 -9.04 -23.55 14.91
N VAL A 605 -8.23 -24.30 14.18
CA VAL A 605 -7.14 -25.12 14.72
C VAL A 605 -5.80 -24.80 14.05
N SER A 606 -4.71 -25.02 14.76
CA SER A 606 -3.36 -24.88 14.21
C SER A 606 -2.47 -26.05 14.57
N MET A 607 -1.62 -26.45 13.62
CA MET A 607 -0.52 -27.38 13.84
C MET A 607 0.80 -26.64 13.67
N ARG A 608 1.69 -26.73 14.66
CA ARG A 608 3.08 -26.29 14.52
C ARG A 608 3.92 -27.49 14.11
N ILE A 609 4.63 -27.36 13.00
CA ILE A 609 5.50 -28.40 12.46
C ILE A 609 6.97 -28.05 12.68
N VAL A 610 7.82 -29.05 12.66
CA VAL A 610 9.24 -28.98 13.00
C VAL A 610 10.11 -29.60 11.89
N PRO A 611 11.44 -29.40 11.92
CA PRO A 611 12.33 -29.91 10.87
C PRO A 611 12.12 -31.37 10.52
N ASP A 612 12.22 -31.64 9.21
CA ASP A 612 12.05 -32.92 8.52
C ASP A 612 10.59 -33.40 8.35
N GLN A 613 9.59 -32.65 8.86
CA GLN A 613 8.19 -32.90 8.55
C GLN A 613 7.77 -32.23 7.24
N ASP A 614 7.06 -32.96 6.37
CA ASP A 614 6.47 -32.42 5.15
C ASP A 614 5.07 -31.86 5.43
N ILE A 615 4.79 -30.64 4.95
CA ILE A 615 3.49 -29.97 5.19
C ILE A 615 2.35 -30.75 4.53
N ASP A 616 2.52 -31.18 3.29
CA ASP A 616 1.44 -31.76 2.50
C ASP A 616 1.08 -33.16 3.04
N ASP A 617 2.05 -33.92 3.53
CA ASP A 617 1.82 -35.18 4.26
C ASP A 617 1.02 -34.96 5.55
N ILE A 618 1.40 -33.98 6.39
CA ILE A 618 0.68 -33.68 7.64
C ILE A 618 -0.75 -33.20 7.35
N VAL A 619 -0.93 -32.34 6.34
CA VAL A 619 -2.26 -31.88 5.91
C VAL A 619 -3.12 -33.06 5.45
N LYS A 620 -2.53 -34.00 4.70
CA LYS A 620 -3.22 -35.19 4.22
C LYS A 620 -3.65 -36.09 5.39
N SER A 621 -2.71 -36.44 6.28
CA SER A 621 -2.99 -37.27 7.46
C SER A 621 -4.04 -36.63 8.37
N PHE A 622 -3.98 -35.31 8.58
CA PHE A 622 -4.99 -34.58 9.35
C PHE A 622 -6.38 -34.66 8.70
N LYS A 623 -6.49 -34.40 7.39
CA LYS A 623 -7.77 -34.47 6.68
C LYS A 623 -8.36 -35.88 6.67
N GLU A 624 -7.53 -36.90 6.47
CA GLU A 624 -7.97 -38.30 6.48
C GLU A 624 -8.45 -38.71 7.87
N PHE A 625 -7.71 -38.37 8.92
CA PHE A 625 -8.06 -38.73 10.30
C PHE A 625 -9.34 -38.04 10.79
N VAL A 626 -9.51 -36.73 10.50
CA VAL A 626 -10.74 -36.00 10.85
C VAL A 626 -11.96 -36.61 10.13
N LYS A 627 -11.81 -37.00 8.86
CA LYS A 627 -12.87 -37.67 8.09
C LYS A 627 -13.19 -39.05 8.65
N GLU A 628 -12.18 -39.82 9.05
CA GLU A 628 -12.35 -41.13 9.69
C GLU A 628 -13.14 -40.98 10.99
N ILE A 629 -12.69 -40.12 11.90
CA ILE A 629 -13.38 -39.84 13.17
C ILE A 629 -14.82 -39.41 12.93
N PHE A 630 -15.06 -38.50 11.98
CA PHE A 630 -16.39 -38.01 11.68
C PHE A 630 -17.30 -39.12 11.12
N SER A 631 -16.76 -40.03 10.30
CA SER A 631 -17.52 -41.17 9.77
C SER A 631 -17.97 -42.16 10.87
N GLU A 632 -17.19 -42.30 11.94
CA GLU A 632 -17.53 -43.13 13.09
C GLU A 632 -18.73 -42.60 13.89
N LEU A 633 -18.97 -41.29 13.84
CA LEU A 633 -20.09 -40.65 14.57
C LEU A 633 -21.46 -41.02 14.00
N ARG A 634 -21.51 -41.53 12.75
CA ARG A 634 -22.75 -41.93 12.04
C ARG A 634 -23.83 -40.85 12.10
N THR A 635 -23.41 -39.59 11.93
CA THR A 635 -24.26 -38.40 11.96
C THR A 635 -24.82 -38.06 10.57
N LYS A 636 -25.90 -37.27 10.51
CA LYS A 636 -26.46 -36.71 9.26
C LYS A 636 -25.80 -35.38 8.86
N ASN A 637 -24.93 -34.84 9.71
CA ASN A 637 -24.27 -33.57 9.46
C ASN A 637 -23.20 -33.70 8.37
N ASN A 638 -22.84 -32.58 7.77
CA ASN A 638 -21.80 -32.47 6.75
C ASN A 638 -20.51 -31.93 7.35
N LEU A 639 -19.36 -32.44 6.88
CA LEU A 639 -18.02 -32.01 7.29
C LEU A 639 -17.31 -31.32 6.14
N ARG A 640 -16.75 -30.13 6.40
CA ARG A 640 -15.85 -29.41 5.51
C ARG A 640 -14.56 -29.07 6.27
N ILE A 641 -13.41 -29.27 5.61
CA ILE A 641 -12.09 -28.94 6.16
C ILE A 641 -11.38 -28.02 5.19
N GLU A 642 -11.03 -26.82 5.65
CA GLU A 642 -10.32 -25.81 4.89
C GLU A 642 -8.94 -25.56 5.48
N ILE A 643 -7.93 -25.39 4.61
CA ILE A 643 -6.57 -25.02 5.02
C ILE A 643 -6.38 -23.56 4.65
N ASN A 644 -6.34 -22.68 5.64
CA ASN A 644 -6.38 -21.24 5.46
C ASN A 644 -4.99 -20.69 5.13
N ASN A 645 -3.96 -21.16 5.85
CA ASN A 645 -2.59 -20.74 5.66
C ASN A 645 -1.64 -21.90 5.94
N LYS A 646 -0.52 -21.96 5.22
CA LYS A 646 0.56 -22.91 5.44
C LYS A 646 1.92 -22.22 5.30
N ALA A 647 2.79 -22.44 6.27
CA ALA A 647 4.16 -21.94 6.28
C ALA A 647 5.10 -23.05 6.73
N ASP A 648 6.23 -23.16 6.03
CA ASP A 648 7.22 -24.19 6.29
C ASP A 648 8.10 -23.85 7.50
N TRP A 649 8.73 -24.85 8.09
CA TRP A 649 9.71 -24.66 9.14
C TRP A 649 11.02 -24.14 8.56
N TRP A 650 11.85 -23.52 9.40
CA TRP A 650 13.17 -23.06 9.03
C TRP A 650 14.21 -23.55 10.04
N LEU A 651 15.38 -23.96 9.53
CA LEU A 651 16.50 -24.39 10.35
C LEU A 651 17.81 -23.98 9.65
N GLY A 652 18.49 -22.98 10.21
CA GLY A 652 19.82 -22.57 9.81
C GLY A 652 20.91 -23.47 10.43
N ASP A 653 22.12 -23.40 9.88
CA ASP A 653 23.29 -24.12 10.37
C ASP A 653 24.17 -23.22 11.26
N PRO A 654 24.18 -23.42 12.60
CA PRO A 654 25.01 -22.63 13.52
C PRO A 654 26.52 -22.74 13.26
N THR A 655 26.97 -23.79 12.55
CA THR A 655 28.40 -24.04 12.29
C THR A 655 28.95 -23.24 11.11
N ASN A 656 28.06 -22.69 10.28
CA ASN A 656 28.38 -21.89 9.12
C ASN A 656 29.19 -20.63 9.50
N GLN A 657 30.12 -20.23 8.62
CA GLN A 657 30.93 -19.02 8.76
C GLN A 657 30.10 -17.75 8.98
N TYR A 658 28.93 -17.65 8.36
CA TYR A 658 28.06 -16.49 8.51
C TYR A 658 27.45 -16.39 9.92
N PHE A 659 27.01 -17.52 10.49
CA PHE A 659 26.54 -17.58 11.89
C PHE A 659 27.67 -17.27 12.88
N LYS A 660 28.89 -17.75 12.61
CA LYS A 660 30.07 -17.42 13.43
C LYS A 660 30.42 -15.93 13.36
N ALA A 661 30.27 -15.30 12.19
CA ALA A 661 30.47 -13.85 12.04
C ALA A 661 29.43 -13.07 12.88
N ALA A 662 28.16 -13.46 12.81
CA ALA A 662 27.10 -12.89 13.64
C ALA A 662 27.37 -13.06 15.15
N GLU A 663 27.75 -14.27 15.60
CA GLU A 663 28.13 -14.54 16.99
C GLU A 663 29.22 -13.58 17.47
N GLN A 664 30.28 -13.42 16.67
CA GLN A 664 31.41 -12.57 17.03
C GLN A 664 31.03 -11.09 17.14
N VAL A 665 30.19 -10.58 16.22
CA VAL A 665 29.75 -9.18 16.25
C VAL A 665 28.84 -8.92 17.46
N ILE A 666 27.90 -9.83 17.75
CA ILE A 666 27.03 -9.72 18.92
C ILE A 666 27.86 -9.76 20.21
N LYS A 667 28.87 -10.65 20.28
CA LYS A 667 29.79 -10.73 21.41
C LYS A 667 30.63 -9.45 21.59
N GLN A 668 31.04 -8.81 20.51
CA GLN A 668 31.77 -7.54 20.58
C GLN A 668 30.90 -6.41 21.14
N GLU A 669 29.62 -6.34 20.75
CA GLU A 669 28.70 -5.30 21.19
C GLU A 669 28.25 -5.49 22.65
N TRP A 670 27.95 -6.73 23.05
CA TRP A 670 27.37 -7.03 24.37
C TRP A 670 28.37 -7.57 25.39
N GLY A 671 29.60 -7.90 24.98
CA GLY A 671 30.64 -8.49 25.83
C GLY A 671 30.40 -9.96 26.22
N VAL A 672 29.25 -10.54 25.84
CA VAL A 672 28.83 -11.90 26.18
C VAL A 672 28.53 -12.66 24.89
N LYS A 673 28.90 -13.95 24.85
CA LYS A 673 28.57 -14.82 23.71
C LYS A 673 27.05 -15.01 23.64
N PRO A 674 26.40 -14.78 22.48
CA PRO A 674 24.95 -14.97 22.37
C PRO A 674 24.54 -16.42 22.54
N LEU A 675 23.31 -16.63 23.01
CA LEU A 675 22.67 -17.92 23.06
C LEU A 675 22.08 -18.29 21.70
N TYR A 676 22.35 -19.50 21.23
CA TYR A 676 21.67 -20.05 20.06
C TYR A 676 20.31 -20.55 20.47
N ILE A 677 19.26 -19.93 19.93
CA ILE A 677 17.87 -20.27 20.24
C ILE A 677 17.10 -20.67 18.99
N ARG A 678 16.02 -21.40 19.21
CA ARG A 678 14.95 -21.61 18.23
C ARG A 678 13.72 -20.88 18.73
N GLU A 679 12.74 -20.64 17.89
CA GLU A 679 11.45 -20.12 18.33
C GLU A 679 10.28 -20.99 17.88
N GLY A 680 9.17 -20.85 18.62
CA GLY A 680 7.91 -21.51 18.30
C GLY A 680 7.06 -20.77 17.26
N GLY A 681 7.43 -19.52 16.94
CA GLY A 681 6.82 -18.71 15.89
C GLY A 681 7.16 -19.23 14.48
N SER A 682 6.59 -18.59 13.47
CA SER A 682 6.75 -18.93 12.06
C SER A 682 6.85 -17.64 11.26
N ILE A 683 7.82 -17.57 10.34
CA ILE A 683 7.96 -16.48 9.38
C ILE A 683 8.02 -17.14 7.99
N PRO A 684 6.91 -17.13 7.22
CA PRO A 684 6.81 -17.91 5.97
C PRO A 684 7.86 -17.53 4.92
N ALA A 685 8.25 -16.26 4.89
CA ALA A 685 9.15 -15.72 3.88
C ALA A 685 10.58 -16.28 3.95
N ILE A 686 11.09 -16.67 5.12
CA ILE A 686 12.51 -17.06 5.26
C ILE A 686 12.83 -18.28 4.42
N LYS A 687 12.09 -19.38 4.64
CA LYS A 687 12.31 -20.64 3.94
C LYS A 687 12.08 -20.50 2.44
N LEU A 688 11.12 -19.68 2.07
CA LEU A 688 10.83 -19.32 0.69
C LEU A 688 12.02 -18.61 0.04
N LEU A 689 12.55 -17.55 0.67
CA LEU A 689 13.67 -16.79 0.14
C LEU A 689 14.95 -17.63 0.04
N GLU A 690 15.27 -18.43 1.07
CA GLU A 690 16.42 -19.36 1.01
C GLU A 690 16.30 -20.30 -0.20
N ARG A 691 15.13 -20.90 -0.42
CA ARG A 691 14.90 -21.82 -1.55
C ARG A 691 14.97 -21.11 -2.90
N LYS A 692 14.47 -19.88 -3.01
CA LYS A 692 14.40 -19.14 -4.28
C LYS A 692 15.77 -18.62 -4.73
N PHE A 693 16.60 -18.23 -3.78
CA PHE A 693 17.90 -17.60 -4.04
C PHE A 693 19.10 -18.52 -3.77
N ASP A 694 18.89 -19.70 -3.19
CA ASP A 694 19.96 -20.62 -2.76
C ASP A 694 20.96 -19.92 -1.83
N ALA A 695 20.40 -19.18 -0.86
CA ALA A 695 21.13 -18.29 0.04
C ALA A 695 20.99 -18.74 1.51
N VAL A 696 21.96 -18.36 2.34
CA VAL A 696 21.93 -18.65 3.79
C VAL A 696 21.17 -17.56 4.53
N ALA A 697 20.14 -17.91 5.31
CA ALA A 697 19.48 -16.94 6.19
C ALA A 697 20.11 -16.87 7.58
N ILE A 698 20.16 -15.66 8.16
CA ILE A 698 20.60 -15.38 9.53
C ILE A 698 19.55 -14.52 10.21
N HIS A 699 19.10 -14.96 11.38
CA HIS A 699 18.03 -14.31 12.11
C HIS A 699 18.55 -13.67 13.40
N LEU A 700 18.54 -12.33 13.43
CA LEU A 700 19.14 -11.50 14.48
C LEU A 700 18.05 -10.86 15.34
N PRO A 701 17.72 -11.39 16.53
CA PRO A 701 16.72 -10.76 17.39
C PRO A 701 17.20 -9.43 17.97
N MET A 702 16.41 -8.38 17.79
CA MET A 702 16.58 -7.10 18.50
C MET A 702 15.65 -6.97 19.71
N GLY A 703 14.47 -7.58 19.65
CA GLY A 703 13.47 -7.50 20.71
C GLY A 703 13.82 -8.36 21.92
N GLN A 704 13.16 -8.09 23.04
CA GLN A 704 13.32 -8.80 24.31
C GLN A 704 12.08 -9.61 24.68
N SER A 705 12.22 -10.52 25.65
CA SER A 705 11.12 -11.39 26.07
C SER A 705 9.89 -10.62 26.58
N THR A 706 10.09 -9.41 27.13
CA THR A 706 9.02 -8.55 27.67
C THR A 706 8.54 -7.46 26.71
N ASP A 707 8.90 -7.52 25.43
CA ASP A 707 8.51 -6.52 24.42
C ASP A 707 7.05 -6.67 23.95
N GLN A 708 6.39 -7.79 24.28
CA GLN A 708 4.93 -7.97 24.12
C GLN A 708 4.44 -7.77 22.67
N ALA A 709 5.20 -8.28 21.69
CA ALA A 709 4.74 -8.33 20.31
C ALA A 709 3.36 -8.99 20.19
N HIS A 710 2.53 -8.45 19.30
CA HIS A 710 1.11 -8.78 19.11
C HIS A 710 0.19 -8.53 20.32
N LEU A 711 0.73 -8.09 21.45
CA LEU A 711 -0.04 -7.82 22.66
C LEU A 711 -0.17 -6.31 22.90
N ASN A 712 -0.86 -5.93 23.97
CA ASN A 712 -1.00 -4.54 24.36
C ASN A 712 0.32 -4.02 24.93
N ASN A 713 0.57 -2.71 24.82
CA ASN A 713 1.78 -2.07 25.35
C ASN A 713 3.08 -2.63 24.77
N GLU A 714 3.03 -3.02 23.49
CA GLU A 714 4.21 -3.37 22.72
C GLU A 714 5.28 -2.28 22.86
N ARG A 715 6.51 -2.72 23.07
CA ARG A 715 7.65 -1.83 23.30
C ARG A 715 8.93 -2.41 22.75
N ILE A 716 9.93 -1.56 22.56
CA ILE A 716 11.31 -1.99 22.30
C ILE A 716 12.26 -1.17 23.15
N ARG A 717 13.28 -1.81 23.73
CA ARG A 717 14.29 -1.12 24.52
C ARG A 717 15.20 -0.27 23.62
N LEU A 718 15.35 1.02 23.92
CA LEU A 718 16.16 1.93 23.09
C LEU A 718 17.62 1.46 22.96
N LYS A 719 18.19 0.92 24.05
CA LYS A 719 19.54 0.33 24.06
C LYS A 719 19.65 -0.82 23.05
N ASN A 720 18.63 -1.68 22.96
CA ASN A 720 18.61 -2.81 22.05
C ASN A 720 18.51 -2.35 20.60
N LEU A 721 17.65 -1.36 20.31
CA LEU A 721 17.50 -0.81 18.97
C LEU A 721 18.82 -0.18 18.47
N GLN A 722 19.48 0.63 19.31
CA GLN A 722 20.77 1.25 18.97
C GLN A 722 21.90 0.23 18.82
N ALA A 723 21.95 -0.78 19.69
CA ALA A 723 22.90 -1.89 19.58
C ALA A 723 22.63 -2.73 18.33
N GLY A 724 21.37 -2.98 18.00
CA GLY A 724 20.93 -3.67 16.78
C GLY A 724 21.44 -2.97 15.52
N LYS A 725 21.31 -1.63 15.44
CA LYS A 725 21.89 -0.82 14.36
C LYS A 725 23.41 -1.05 14.23
N ARG A 726 24.16 -0.99 15.35
CA ARG A 726 25.62 -1.22 15.36
C ARG A 726 25.99 -2.66 14.96
N ILE A 727 25.21 -3.65 15.41
CA ILE A 727 25.40 -5.05 15.06
C ILE A 727 25.19 -5.26 13.56
N PHE A 728 24.11 -4.73 12.96
CA PHE A 728 23.89 -4.80 11.52
C PHE A 728 25.03 -4.16 10.72
N LYS A 729 25.44 -2.95 11.13
CA LYS A 729 26.57 -2.22 10.52
C LYS A 729 27.87 -3.03 10.51
N ASN A 730 28.24 -3.56 11.68
CA ASN A 730 29.47 -4.33 11.84
C ASN A 730 29.38 -5.70 11.17
N LEU A 731 28.20 -6.33 11.17
CA LEU A 731 27.98 -7.61 10.52
C LEU A 731 28.11 -7.50 9.01
N ILE A 732 27.47 -6.52 8.37
CA ILE A 732 27.58 -6.31 6.92
C ILE A 732 29.03 -6.08 6.50
N SER A 733 29.77 -5.27 7.28
CA SER A 733 31.21 -5.06 7.06
C SER A 733 31.99 -6.36 7.15
N LYS A 734 31.73 -7.16 8.18
CA LYS A 734 32.43 -8.43 8.42
C LYS A 734 32.09 -9.51 7.40
N LEU A 735 30.82 -9.59 6.98
CA LEU A 735 30.38 -10.52 5.92
C LEU A 735 31.09 -10.22 4.61
N SER A 736 31.33 -8.94 4.30
CA SER A 736 32.08 -8.54 3.09
C SER A 736 33.56 -8.95 3.09
N GLU A 737 34.12 -9.34 4.23
CA GLU A 737 35.51 -9.83 4.36
C GLU A 737 35.62 -11.35 4.20
N ILE A 738 34.50 -12.06 4.30
CA ILE A 738 34.45 -13.52 4.17
C ILE A 738 34.69 -13.88 2.70
N LYS A 739 35.74 -14.65 2.43
CA LYS A 739 36.04 -15.12 1.07
C LYS A 739 34.98 -16.12 0.64
N LYS A 740 34.44 -15.92 -0.56
CA LYS A 740 33.63 -16.92 -1.24
C LYS A 740 34.56 -18.08 -1.63
N GLU A 741 34.44 -19.22 -0.97
CA GLU A 741 34.97 -20.47 -1.54
C GLU A 741 34.05 -20.81 -2.72
N ASN A 742 34.65 -20.91 -3.90
CA ASN A 742 33.95 -21.16 -5.17
C ASN A 742 33.23 -22.50 -5.19
#